data_AF-A0A395J391-F1
#
_entry.id   AF-A0A395J391-F1
#
_cell.length_a   1.000
_cell.length_b   1.000
_cell.length_c   1.000
_cell.angle_alpha   90.00
_cell.angle_beta   90.00
_cell.angle_gamma   90.00
#
_symmetry.space_group_name_H-M   'P 1'
#
loop_
_entity.id
_entity.type
_entity.pdbx_description
1 polymer ?
#
loop_
_entity_poly.entity_id
_entity_poly.type
_entity_poly.pdbx_seq_one_letter_code
_entity_poly.pdbx_strand_id
1 'polypeptide(L)'
;MLYGGTNWGWLAAPVVATSYDYSSPISENRMINDKYAETKLFGHFLRVARDLTKTDRIGTNQTASTNPNIVYSHLLNPDNNAGFYVTIHQQSTVGTREEFYIKANTSKGAFTIPQKAAPIVLNGFQSKIIVTDFHFGSHSLLYSTAEVLSHSIVDDQDILVLWMPTGESGEFVVTGAKSGKISSCGGCSSVGFYPQGDDLLVTISQSEGLSILTFDDGLRILAMDRSYAYKFWVPVLTADPFSPANETVFVQGPSLVRSAAYSSNGATLFLTGDNNGTSTQLEVFPPKSVSEVTWNGQAISTKRTDYGSLIGSLTGPALDSLTLPTISGWKANDSLPERLPTYNDSWWIAADHMNTSNPSKPQTLPVLYIDDYGYHVGNHLWRGRFEGSVSGVYLSVTGGRAFGYSAWLNGEFIGSYLGAAYPDTGSLTFSFGNATVNSNSTNVLLILQDNSGHDETSQALNPRGINNATLISSSAKKFTSWKVTGTAGKPNTAIDPVRGILSEGGLYAERLGWHLPGFDDSEWSSASPANISSSAGVTFYRTTVPLAIPTGLDVAITFTLKASPSNAALRALLFVNGYQYGRFSPWIGNQVDFPVPPGILNYDGDNVIGLSVWNQEEDVKNVGIDVGWKVTEAFASSFEPIFDAAYLQPGWSEERLQYA
;
A
#
# COMPACT_ATOMS: atom_id res chain seq x y z
N MET A 1 -0.76 8.13 3.86
CA MET A 1 -1.84 7.44 3.13
C MET A 1 -2.67 6.60 4.07
N LEU A 2 -3.97 6.40 3.79
CA LEU A 2 -4.79 5.35 4.41
C LEU A 2 -4.60 4.01 3.67
N TYR A 3 -4.60 4.09 2.35
CA TYR A 3 -4.15 3.08 1.39
C TYR A 3 -3.28 3.82 0.37
N GLY A 4 -2.04 3.38 0.16
CA GLY A 4 -1.17 4.03 -0.81
C GLY A 4 -1.25 3.43 -2.22
N GLY A 5 -1.19 2.10 -2.35
CA GLY A 5 -1.23 1.40 -3.63
C GLY A 5 0.15 1.24 -4.27
N THR A 6 0.19 1.20 -5.60
CA THR A 6 1.40 0.90 -6.39
C THR A 6 1.65 1.99 -7.40
N ASN A 7 2.91 2.43 -7.51
CA ASN A 7 3.37 3.31 -8.58
C ASN A 7 3.66 2.48 -9.86
N TRP A 8 2.60 1.94 -10.47
CA TRP A 8 2.72 1.17 -11.72
C TRP A 8 3.11 2.06 -12.90
N GLY A 9 3.67 1.46 -13.95
CA GLY A 9 4.27 2.23 -15.04
C GLY A 9 5.41 3.11 -14.54
N TRP A 10 5.48 4.30 -15.13
CA TRP A 10 6.45 5.33 -14.79
C TRP A 10 5.81 6.50 -14.05
N LEU A 11 4.73 6.26 -13.29
CA LEU A 11 3.96 7.33 -12.63
C LEU A 11 4.68 8.00 -11.46
N ALA A 12 5.65 7.30 -10.86
CA ALA A 12 6.32 7.75 -9.64
C ALA A 12 7.27 8.93 -9.92
N ALA A 13 7.35 9.85 -8.96
CA ALA A 13 8.50 10.73 -8.83
C ALA A 13 9.75 9.91 -8.42
N PRO A 14 10.97 10.36 -8.72
CA PRO A 14 12.19 9.57 -8.50
C PRO A 14 12.54 9.37 -7.01
N VAL A 15 11.77 9.95 -6.09
CA VAL A 15 11.97 9.83 -4.63
C VAL A 15 11.32 8.59 -4.02
N VAL A 16 10.54 7.83 -4.80
CA VAL A 16 9.84 6.62 -4.36
C VAL A 16 10.09 5.44 -5.32
N ALA A 17 9.94 4.23 -4.81
CA ALA A 17 10.07 3.00 -5.60
C ALA A 17 8.75 2.65 -6.31
N THR A 18 8.65 1.44 -6.85
CA THR A 18 7.38 0.95 -7.42
C THR A 18 6.32 0.79 -6.32
N SER A 19 6.72 0.31 -5.14
CA SER A 19 5.81 0.26 -4.00
C SER A 19 5.43 1.65 -3.54
N TYR A 20 4.13 1.85 -3.33
CA TYR A 20 3.61 2.99 -2.58
C TYR A 20 2.80 2.52 -1.37
N ASP A 21 3.19 1.38 -0.77
CA ASP A 21 2.56 0.84 0.45
C ASP A 21 2.42 1.89 1.56
N TYR A 22 3.39 2.82 1.64
CA TYR A 22 3.41 3.93 2.59
C TYR A 22 3.43 3.47 4.06
N SER A 23 3.58 2.17 4.31
CA SER A 23 3.27 1.54 5.59
C SER A 23 1.91 1.98 6.12
N SER A 24 0.93 2.15 5.20
CA SER A 24 -0.39 2.64 5.56
C SER A 24 -1.21 1.60 6.33
N PRO A 25 -2.29 2.03 7.01
CA PRO A 25 -3.18 1.08 7.69
C PRO A 25 -3.71 -0.03 6.77
N ILE A 26 -3.99 0.30 5.51
CA ILE A 26 -4.25 -0.68 4.45
C ILE A 26 -2.97 -0.84 3.63
N SER A 27 -2.40 -2.03 3.60
CA SER A 27 -1.19 -2.37 2.86
C SER A 27 -1.42 -2.35 1.35
N GLU A 28 -0.33 -2.31 0.57
CA GLU A 28 -0.36 -2.27 -0.91
C GLU A 28 -1.16 -3.43 -1.53
N ASN A 29 -1.05 -4.62 -0.93
CA ASN A 29 -1.81 -5.82 -1.31
C ASN A 29 -3.25 -5.85 -0.74
N ARG A 30 -3.77 -4.71 -0.25
CA ARG A 30 -5.10 -4.49 0.35
C ARG A 30 -5.34 -5.16 1.71
N MET A 31 -4.32 -5.73 2.34
CA MET A 31 -4.42 -6.26 3.70
C MET A 31 -4.65 -5.14 4.72
N ILE A 32 -5.51 -5.37 5.71
CA ILE A 32 -5.65 -4.50 6.87
C ILE A 32 -4.81 -5.03 8.04
N ASN A 33 -3.99 -4.17 8.64
CA ASN A 33 -3.07 -4.53 9.72
C ASN A 33 -3.49 -3.92 11.07
N ASP A 34 -2.70 -4.13 12.11
CA ASP A 34 -2.97 -3.60 13.46
C ASP A 34 -3.12 -2.07 13.50
N LYS A 35 -2.44 -1.34 12.60
CA LYS A 35 -2.59 0.11 12.48
C LYS A 35 -3.99 0.48 11.97
N TYR A 36 -4.56 -0.31 11.06
CA TYR A 36 -5.97 -0.16 10.66
C TYR A 36 -6.90 -0.46 11.83
N ALA A 37 -6.65 -1.55 12.55
CA ALA A 37 -7.47 -1.93 13.68
C ALA A 37 -7.49 -0.84 14.76
N GLU A 38 -6.34 -0.30 15.16
CA GLU A 38 -6.23 0.80 16.12
C GLU A 38 -6.91 2.08 15.61
N THR A 39 -6.70 2.43 14.33
CA THR A 39 -7.37 3.60 13.71
C THR A 39 -8.89 3.42 13.70
N LYS A 40 -9.38 2.20 13.46
CA LYS A 40 -10.81 1.84 13.51
C LYS A 40 -11.38 2.02 14.92
N LEU A 41 -10.66 1.64 15.98
CA LEU A 41 -11.13 1.83 17.36
C LEU A 41 -11.40 3.30 17.64
N PHE A 42 -10.46 4.18 17.26
CA PHE A 42 -10.64 5.61 17.40
C PHE A 42 -11.78 6.15 16.53
N GLY A 43 -11.92 5.65 15.29
CA GLY A 43 -13.05 5.99 14.42
C GLY A 43 -14.42 5.60 15.00
N HIS A 44 -14.52 4.43 15.64
CA HIS A 44 -15.74 4.00 16.33
C HIS A 44 -16.06 4.89 17.53
N PHE A 45 -15.05 5.24 18.34
CA PHE A 45 -15.21 6.18 19.45
C PHE A 45 -15.72 7.54 18.99
N LEU A 46 -15.08 8.15 17.98
CA LEU A 46 -15.46 9.48 17.47
C LEU A 46 -16.90 9.52 16.95
N ARG A 47 -17.41 8.40 16.42
CA ARG A 47 -18.78 8.30 15.94
C ARG A 47 -19.81 8.39 17.07
N VAL A 48 -19.47 7.91 18.27
CA VAL A 48 -20.41 7.89 19.41
C VAL A 48 -20.15 9.01 20.42
N ALA A 49 -18.94 9.57 20.46
CA ALA A 49 -18.57 10.70 21.31
C ALA A 49 -19.09 12.04 20.74
N ARG A 50 -20.42 12.17 20.59
CA ARG A 50 -21.04 13.36 19.98
C ARG A 50 -20.72 14.65 20.69
N ASP A 51 -20.60 14.60 22.01
CA ASP A 51 -20.27 15.75 22.84
C ASP A 51 -18.88 16.33 22.54
N LEU A 52 -17.97 15.54 21.94
CA LEU A 52 -16.63 15.99 21.56
C LEU A 52 -16.66 17.10 20.49
N THR A 53 -17.73 17.16 19.69
CA THR A 53 -17.88 18.14 18.59
C THR A 53 -18.01 19.58 19.06
N LYS A 54 -18.34 19.79 20.33
CA LYS A 54 -18.41 21.11 20.97
C LYS A 54 -17.71 21.06 22.31
N THR A 55 -16.39 21.25 22.32
CA THR A 55 -15.58 21.25 23.55
C THR A 55 -14.64 22.43 23.61
N ASP A 56 -14.46 22.97 24.82
CA ASP A 56 -13.39 23.90 25.16
C ASP A 56 -12.22 23.13 25.76
N ARG A 57 -10.99 23.45 25.33
CA ARG A 57 -9.79 22.92 25.96
C ARG A 57 -9.48 23.71 27.23
N ILE A 58 -9.88 23.18 28.38
CA ILE A 58 -9.80 23.87 29.67
C ILE A 58 -8.54 23.53 30.49
N GLY A 59 -7.71 22.59 30.03
CA GLY A 59 -6.43 22.28 30.68
C GLY A 59 -5.46 21.49 29.80
N THR A 60 -4.16 21.76 29.94
CA THR A 60 -3.06 21.07 29.21
C THR A 60 -1.82 20.84 30.08
N ASN A 61 -1.99 20.58 31.38
CA ASN A 61 -0.87 20.53 32.32
C ASN A 61 -0.97 19.29 33.24
N GLN A 62 0.04 19.00 34.06
CA GLN A 62 0.09 17.78 34.88
C GLN A 62 -0.92 17.73 36.04
N THR A 63 -1.67 18.81 36.32
CA THR A 63 -2.33 19.03 37.62
C THR A 63 -3.42 18.02 38.00
N ALA A 64 -4.09 17.40 37.02
CA ALA A 64 -5.06 16.34 37.26
C ALA A 64 -4.41 14.96 37.39
N SER A 65 -3.20 14.74 36.87
CA SER A 65 -2.49 13.46 37.04
C SER A 65 -1.80 13.41 38.41
N THR A 66 -1.82 12.24 39.04
CA THR A 66 -0.95 11.98 40.21
C THR A 66 0.47 11.61 39.84
N ASN A 67 0.76 11.39 38.56
CA ASN A 67 2.09 11.08 38.04
C ASN A 67 2.59 12.23 37.13
N PRO A 68 3.71 12.90 37.48
CA PRO A 68 4.24 14.03 36.70
C PRO A 68 4.76 13.64 35.31
N ASN A 69 4.99 12.34 35.04
CA ASN A 69 5.38 11.85 33.73
C ASN A 69 4.19 11.78 32.76
N ILE A 70 2.97 12.02 33.23
CA ILE A 70 1.74 12.00 32.42
C ILE A 70 1.16 13.41 32.32
N VAL A 71 0.86 13.83 31.10
CA VAL A 71 0.09 15.04 30.81
C VAL A 71 -1.23 14.67 30.18
N TYR A 72 -2.20 15.58 30.29
CA TYR A 72 -3.49 15.43 29.64
C TYR A 72 -3.87 16.72 28.91
N SER A 73 -4.64 16.57 27.82
CA SER A 73 -5.49 17.63 27.30
C SER A 73 -6.91 17.37 27.79
N HIS A 74 -7.45 18.29 28.59
CA HIS A 74 -8.83 18.21 29.08
C HIS A 74 -9.72 19.05 28.18
N LEU A 75 -10.63 18.36 27.49
CA LEU A 75 -11.68 18.93 26.66
C LEU A 75 -13.00 18.81 27.42
N LEU A 76 -13.75 19.91 27.55
CA LEU A 76 -15.01 19.94 28.27
C LEU A 76 -16.10 20.55 27.39
N ASN A 77 -17.25 19.88 27.28
CA ASN A 77 -18.40 20.43 26.62
C ASN A 77 -19.11 21.43 27.55
N PRO A 78 -19.21 22.72 27.19
CA PRO A 78 -19.76 23.75 28.07
C PRO A 78 -21.29 23.64 28.25
N ASP A 79 -21.99 22.88 27.41
CA ASP A 79 -23.46 22.76 27.48
C ASP A 79 -23.90 21.65 28.46
N ASN A 80 -23.14 20.56 28.53
CA ASN A 80 -23.55 19.36 29.28
C ASN A 80 -22.45 18.74 30.17
N ASN A 81 -21.30 19.41 30.31
CA ASN A 81 -20.16 18.99 31.12
C ASN A 81 -19.49 17.67 30.71
N ALA A 82 -19.81 17.09 29.55
CA ALA A 82 -19.10 15.92 29.05
C ALA A 82 -17.61 16.25 28.89
N GLY A 83 -16.75 15.45 29.53
CA GLY A 83 -15.31 15.68 29.63
C GLY A 83 -14.50 14.57 28.97
N PHE A 84 -13.38 14.95 28.38
CA PHE A 84 -12.43 14.06 27.72
C PHE A 84 -11.01 14.40 28.15
N TYR A 85 -10.36 13.46 28.81
CA TYR A 85 -8.97 13.56 29.26
C TYR A 85 -8.10 12.74 28.31
N VAL A 86 -7.51 13.41 27.31
CA VAL A 86 -6.57 12.77 26.37
C VAL A 86 -5.19 12.71 27.01
N THR A 87 -4.77 11.52 27.43
CA THR A 87 -3.54 11.30 28.22
C THR A 87 -2.37 10.88 27.33
N ILE A 88 -1.18 11.42 27.57
CA ILE A 88 0.08 11.04 26.92
C ILE A 88 1.24 11.14 27.92
N HIS A 89 2.37 10.51 27.61
CA HIS A 89 3.63 10.81 28.31
C HIS A 89 4.02 12.28 28.10
N GLN A 90 4.50 12.93 29.16
CA GLN A 90 5.07 14.27 29.14
C GLN A 90 6.20 14.39 28.10
N GLN A 91 6.96 13.33 27.90
CA GLN A 91 7.89 13.16 26.79
C GLN A 91 7.40 12.01 25.90
N SER A 92 6.83 12.34 24.75
CA SER A 92 6.19 11.37 23.85
C SER A 92 7.11 10.31 23.25
N THR A 93 8.43 10.50 23.34
CA THR A 93 9.43 9.53 22.86
C THR A 93 9.80 8.47 23.91
N VAL A 94 9.24 8.53 25.12
CA VAL A 94 9.59 7.62 26.21
C VAL A 94 8.75 6.35 26.13
N GLY A 95 9.41 5.20 26.28
CA GLY A 95 8.83 3.87 26.22
C GLY A 95 8.41 3.26 27.57
N THR A 96 8.32 4.05 28.63
CA THR A 96 8.11 3.54 30.01
C THR A 96 6.66 3.18 30.28
N ARG A 97 6.46 2.27 31.24
CA ARG A 97 5.17 1.98 31.84
C ARG A 97 4.94 2.92 33.02
N GLU A 98 3.94 3.78 32.91
CA GLU A 98 3.58 4.74 33.94
C GLU A 98 2.22 4.38 34.54
N GLU A 99 2.11 4.45 35.87
CA GLU A 99 0.84 4.30 36.59
C GLU A 99 0.38 5.66 37.12
N PHE A 100 -0.92 5.93 37.07
CA PHE A 100 -1.47 7.20 37.51
C PHE A 100 -2.96 7.14 37.87
N TYR A 101 -3.40 8.15 38.59
CA TYR A 101 -4.80 8.47 38.85
C TYR A 101 -5.11 9.86 38.30
N ILE A 102 -6.38 10.12 37.94
CA ILE A 102 -6.88 11.43 37.51
C ILE A 102 -7.76 12.05 38.60
N LYS A 103 -7.47 13.30 38.94
CA LYS A 103 -8.37 14.18 39.70
C LYS A 103 -9.35 14.84 38.74
N ALA A 104 -10.52 14.24 38.56
CA ALA A 104 -11.53 14.71 37.62
C ALA A 104 -12.68 15.43 38.33
N ASN A 105 -13.22 16.46 37.69
CA ASN A 105 -14.46 17.09 38.11
C ASN A 105 -15.59 16.53 37.25
N THR A 106 -16.65 16.06 37.88
CA THR A 106 -17.84 15.49 37.22
C THR A 106 -19.09 16.24 37.66
N SER A 107 -20.24 15.96 37.04
CA SER A 107 -21.54 16.48 37.47
C SER A 107 -21.89 16.16 38.94
N LYS A 108 -21.28 15.11 39.54
CA LYS A 108 -21.50 14.70 40.94
C LYS A 108 -20.34 15.05 41.87
N GLY A 109 -19.44 15.93 41.44
CA GLY A 109 -18.33 16.44 42.24
C GLY A 109 -16.96 15.93 41.78
N ALA A 110 -15.95 16.20 42.61
CA ALA A 110 -14.57 15.87 42.32
C ALA A 110 -14.22 14.46 42.79
N PHE A 111 -13.59 13.67 41.92
CA PHE A 111 -13.15 12.31 42.19
C PHE A 111 -11.66 12.14 41.87
N THR A 112 -11.01 11.24 42.59
CA THR A 112 -9.73 10.66 42.16
C THR A 112 -10.03 9.29 41.55
N ILE A 113 -9.76 9.15 40.26
CA ILE A 113 -10.16 8.02 39.42
C ILE A 113 -8.90 7.23 39.02
N PRO A 114 -8.88 5.90 39.13
CA PRO A 114 -9.93 5.03 39.67
C PRO A 114 -10.04 5.10 41.20
N GLN A 115 -11.21 4.75 41.74
CA GLN A 115 -11.52 4.75 43.17
C GLN A 115 -11.28 3.38 43.85
N LYS A 116 -11.45 2.28 43.10
CA LYS A 116 -11.43 0.88 43.57
C LYS A 116 -10.55 -0.02 42.72
N ALA A 117 -10.50 0.19 41.41
CA ALA A 117 -9.63 -0.59 40.52
C ALA A 117 -8.14 -0.24 40.71
N ALA A 118 -7.27 -1.06 40.11
CA ALA A 118 -5.85 -0.75 39.99
C ALA A 118 -5.62 0.58 39.23
N PRO A 119 -4.48 1.27 39.44
CA PRO A 119 -4.17 2.53 38.74
C PRO A 119 -4.31 2.42 37.21
N ILE A 120 -4.61 3.53 36.55
CA ILE A 120 -4.54 3.59 35.09
C ILE A 120 -3.08 3.39 34.66
N VAL A 121 -2.87 2.59 33.63
CA VAL A 121 -1.55 2.31 33.07
C VAL A 121 -1.41 3.04 31.74
N LEU A 122 -0.28 3.68 31.50
CA LEU A 122 0.12 4.14 30.17
C LEU A 122 1.47 3.51 29.82
N ASN A 123 1.48 2.55 28.89
CA ASN A 123 2.72 1.98 28.37
C ASN A 123 3.32 2.90 27.30
N GLY A 124 4.60 2.71 26.98
CA GLY A 124 5.30 3.48 25.97
C GLY A 124 4.53 3.65 24.66
N PHE A 125 4.53 4.88 24.13
CA PHE A 125 3.88 5.24 22.87
C PHE A 125 2.36 5.01 22.83
N GLN A 126 1.70 4.99 23.99
CA GLN A 126 0.25 4.91 24.09
C GLN A 126 -0.36 6.27 24.45
N SER A 127 -1.62 6.42 24.10
CA SER A 127 -2.52 7.43 24.62
C SER A 127 -3.80 6.75 25.09
N LYS A 128 -4.51 7.34 26.05
CA LYS A 128 -5.85 6.91 26.44
C LYS A 128 -6.79 8.11 26.53
N ILE A 129 -8.06 7.91 26.19
CA ILE A 129 -9.11 8.91 26.37
C ILE A 129 -10.01 8.48 27.52
N ILE A 130 -9.86 9.14 28.65
CA ILE A 130 -10.71 8.92 29.83
C ILE A 130 -11.88 9.89 29.75
N VAL A 131 -13.09 9.37 29.91
CA VAL A 131 -14.32 10.16 29.75
C VAL A 131 -14.99 10.45 31.09
N THR A 132 -15.64 11.60 31.21
CA THR A 132 -16.51 11.99 32.32
C THR A 132 -17.83 12.51 31.79
N ASP A 133 -18.93 12.28 32.50
CA ASP A 133 -20.28 12.71 32.11
C ASP A 133 -20.60 12.34 30.65
N PHE A 134 -20.24 11.12 30.25
CA PHE A 134 -20.35 10.64 28.87
C PHE A 134 -21.74 10.08 28.61
N HIS A 135 -22.51 10.70 27.72
CA HIS A 135 -23.88 10.32 27.40
C HIS A 135 -23.92 9.30 26.26
N PHE A 136 -24.78 8.28 26.39
CA PHE A 136 -25.04 7.30 25.33
C PHE A 136 -26.46 6.73 25.46
N GLY A 137 -27.24 6.78 24.39
CA GLY A 137 -28.64 6.33 24.42
C GLY A 137 -29.44 7.03 25.52
N SER A 138 -30.07 6.27 26.41
CA SER A 138 -30.75 6.79 27.61
C SER A 138 -29.89 6.77 28.89
N HIS A 139 -28.63 6.36 28.80
CA HIS A 139 -27.71 6.21 29.93
C HIS A 139 -26.54 7.21 29.86
N SER A 140 -25.79 7.29 30.96
CA SER A 140 -24.51 7.99 30.99
C SER A 140 -23.50 7.30 31.88
N LEU A 141 -22.22 7.48 31.55
CA LEU A 141 -21.11 7.17 32.44
C LEU A 141 -20.73 8.44 33.19
N LEU A 142 -20.80 8.43 34.52
CA LEU A 142 -20.25 9.54 35.31
C LEU A 142 -18.74 9.67 35.03
N TYR A 143 -18.05 8.54 34.90
CA TYR A 143 -16.73 8.44 34.28
C TYR A 143 -16.44 7.02 33.81
N SER A 144 -15.41 6.85 32.97
CA SER A 144 -14.82 5.55 32.64
C SER A 144 -13.32 5.66 32.35
N THR A 145 -12.53 4.78 32.98
CA THR A 145 -11.11 4.58 32.65
C THR A 145 -10.89 3.55 31.55
N ALA A 146 -11.86 2.66 31.33
CA ALA A 146 -11.92 1.85 30.12
C ALA A 146 -12.37 2.74 28.96
N GLU A 147 -11.75 2.57 27.79
CA GLU A 147 -12.03 3.44 26.65
C GLU A 147 -13.34 3.04 25.99
N VAL A 148 -14.20 4.03 25.72
CA VAL A 148 -15.46 3.80 25.00
C VAL A 148 -15.12 3.44 23.56
N LEU A 149 -15.58 2.28 23.09
CA LEU A 149 -15.39 1.86 21.71
C LEU A 149 -16.58 2.26 20.84
N SER A 150 -17.79 1.88 21.23
CA SER A 150 -19.04 2.20 20.51
C SER A 150 -20.25 2.00 21.42
N HIS A 151 -21.42 2.44 20.95
CA HIS A 151 -22.73 2.22 21.55
C HIS A 151 -23.75 1.89 20.44
N SER A 152 -24.75 1.08 20.77
CA SER A 152 -25.87 0.70 19.92
C SER A 152 -27.15 0.56 20.75
N ILE A 153 -28.31 0.75 20.11
CA ILE A 153 -29.63 0.57 20.72
C ILE A 153 -30.32 -0.59 20.00
N VAL A 154 -30.63 -1.66 20.73
CA VAL A 154 -31.25 -2.87 20.17
C VAL A 154 -32.44 -3.27 21.04
N ASP A 155 -33.63 -3.40 20.44
CA ASP A 155 -34.90 -3.63 21.15
C ASP A 155 -35.15 -2.59 22.27
N ASP A 156 -34.89 -1.30 21.99
CA ASP A 156 -34.94 -0.19 22.95
C ASP A 156 -34.02 -0.36 24.17
N GLN A 157 -32.98 -1.22 24.07
CA GLN A 157 -31.98 -1.44 25.11
C GLN A 157 -30.61 -0.97 24.66
N ASP A 158 -29.94 -0.23 25.55
CA ASP A 158 -28.58 0.24 25.31
C ASP A 158 -27.56 -0.89 25.44
N ILE A 159 -26.65 -0.94 24.46
CA ILE A 159 -25.47 -1.79 24.48
C ILE A 159 -24.25 -0.89 24.32
N LEU A 160 -23.42 -0.82 25.36
CA LEU A 160 -22.17 -0.07 25.35
C LEU A 160 -20.99 -1.03 25.21
N VAL A 161 -19.98 -0.63 24.44
CA VAL A 161 -18.72 -1.37 24.33
C VAL A 161 -17.60 -0.56 24.94
N LEU A 162 -16.93 -1.17 25.91
CA LEU A 162 -15.73 -0.65 26.55
C LEU A 162 -14.57 -1.57 26.20
N TRP A 163 -13.40 -0.99 25.94
CA TRP A 163 -12.21 -1.77 25.66
C TRP A 163 -11.01 -1.30 26.48
N MET A 164 -10.09 -2.23 26.70
CA MET A 164 -8.85 -2.02 27.43
C MET A 164 -7.72 -2.77 26.73
N PRO A 165 -6.45 -2.32 26.83
CA PRO A 165 -5.32 -3.17 26.49
C PRO A 165 -5.34 -4.47 27.30
N THR A 166 -4.86 -5.55 26.70
CA THR A 166 -4.92 -6.89 27.27
C THR A 166 -4.26 -6.97 28.65
N GLY A 167 -5.02 -7.40 29.65
CA GLY A 167 -4.60 -7.56 31.04
C GLY A 167 -4.74 -6.28 31.89
N GLU A 168 -5.14 -5.15 31.31
CA GLU A 168 -5.37 -3.93 32.08
C GLU A 168 -6.71 -3.93 32.83
N SER A 169 -6.82 -3.03 33.81
CA SER A 169 -8.03 -2.84 34.61
C SER A 169 -8.77 -1.56 34.19
N GLY A 170 -10.09 -1.65 34.18
CA GLY A 170 -11.03 -0.57 33.95
C GLY A 170 -11.93 -0.35 35.16
N GLU A 171 -12.36 0.88 35.33
CA GLU A 171 -13.37 1.29 36.28
C GLU A 171 -14.28 2.32 35.62
N PHE A 172 -15.59 2.16 35.82
CA PHE A 172 -16.58 3.09 35.33
C PHE A 172 -17.76 3.16 36.27
N VAL A 173 -18.52 4.25 36.21
CA VAL A 173 -19.72 4.46 37.02
C VAL A 173 -20.91 4.67 36.10
N VAL A 174 -21.88 3.76 36.14
CA VAL A 174 -23.14 3.87 35.40
C VAL A 174 -24.12 4.66 36.25
N THR A 175 -24.58 5.80 35.73
CA THR A 175 -25.53 6.64 36.46
C THR A 175 -26.91 6.00 36.50
N GLY A 176 -27.57 5.99 37.65
CA GLY A 176 -28.94 5.48 37.81
C GLY A 176 -29.07 3.97 38.05
N ALA A 177 -28.13 3.15 37.60
CA ALA A 177 -28.13 1.70 37.83
C ALA A 177 -27.93 1.37 39.32
N LYS A 178 -28.62 0.34 39.82
CA LYS A 178 -28.53 -0.08 41.24
C LYS A 178 -27.79 -1.39 41.44
N SER A 179 -27.81 -2.28 40.43
CA SER A 179 -27.11 -3.55 40.50
C SER A 179 -26.71 -4.06 39.11
N GLY A 180 -25.71 -4.92 39.08
CA GLY A 180 -25.25 -5.55 37.85
C GLY A 180 -24.72 -6.95 38.13
N LYS A 181 -24.56 -7.73 37.06
CA LYS A 181 -24.01 -9.09 37.12
C LYS A 181 -23.19 -9.40 35.88
N ILE A 182 -22.33 -10.40 36.01
CA ILE A 182 -21.59 -10.98 34.91
C ILE A 182 -22.48 -12.00 34.22
N SER A 183 -22.86 -11.74 32.97
CA SER A 183 -23.62 -12.68 32.13
C SER A 183 -22.69 -13.63 31.37
N SER A 184 -21.49 -13.18 31.03
CA SER A 184 -20.44 -13.99 30.42
C SER A 184 -19.08 -13.42 30.79
N CYS A 185 -18.09 -14.28 31.03
CA CYS A 185 -16.74 -13.89 31.39
C CYS A 185 -15.74 -14.55 30.44
N GLY A 186 -15.49 -13.93 29.29
CA GLY A 186 -14.38 -14.26 28.43
C GLY A 186 -13.18 -13.40 28.82
N GLY A 187 -12.30 -13.90 29.69
CA GLY A 187 -11.09 -13.19 30.11
C GLY A 187 -11.28 -12.14 31.22
N CYS A 188 -12.48 -11.98 31.80
CA CYS A 188 -12.67 -11.07 32.92
C CYS A 188 -12.04 -11.59 34.22
N SER A 189 -11.60 -10.67 35.07
CA SER A 189 -11.24 -10.91 36.47
C SER A 189 -11.46 -9.64 37.30
N SER A 190 -11.32 -9.73 38.63
CA SER A 190 -11.46 -8.58 39.54
C SER A 190 -12.75 -7.76 39.34
N VAL A 191 -13.83 -8.44 38.98
CA VAL A 191 -15.11 -7.80 38.71
C VAL A 191 -15.82 -7.47 40.02
N GLY A 192 -16.15 -6.20 40.23
CA GLY A 192 -16.84 -5.73 41.43
C GLY A 192 -17.96 -4.76 41.08
N PHE A 193 -19.07 -4.86 41.80
CA PHE A 193 -20.23 -3.97 41.70
C PHE A 193 -20.42 -3.26 43.04
N TYR A 194 -20.29 -1.94 43.05
CA TYR A 194 -20.28 -1.12 44.27
C TYR A 194 -21.33 -0.02 44.16
N PRO A 195 -22.49 -0.17 44.82
CA PRO A 195 -23.51 0.88 44.84
C PRO A 195 -22.95 2.19 45.42
N GLN A 196 -23.18 3.30 44.73
CA GLN A 196 -22.78 4.65 45.13
C GLN A 196 -23.97 5.59 45.05
N GLY A 197 -24.77 5.63 46.13
CA GLY A 197 -26.00 6.41 46.16
C GLY A 197 -26.97 5.91 45.09
N ASP A 198 -27.19 6.72 44.06
CA ASP A 198 -28.06 6.38 42.94
C ASP A 198 -27.36 5.75 41.73
N ASP A 199 -26.05 5.57 41.78
CA ASP A 199 -25.24 5.02 40.69
C ASP A 199 -24.57 3.70 41.07
N LEU A 200 -23.96 3.04 40.09
CA LEU A 200 -23.21 1.81 40.29
C LEU A 200 -21.78 1.95 39.76
N LEU A 201 -20.80 1.86 40.65
CA LEU A 201 -19.39 1.75 40.29
C LEU A 201 -19.08 0.30 39.95
N VAL A 202 -18.42 0.08 38.82
CA VAL A 202 -18.00 -1.23 38.34
C VAL A 202 -16.50 -1.25 38.12
N THR A 203 -15.82 -2.28 38.63
CA THR A 203 -14.42 -2.59 38.30
C THR A 203 -14.36 -3.85 37.45
N ILE A 204 -13.38 -3.94 36.55
CA ILE A 204 -13.09 -5.15 35.76
C ILE A 204 -11.63 -5.13 35.30
N SER A 205 -10.97 -6.28 35.33
CA SER A 205 -9.72 -6.51 34.60
C SER A 205 -10.00 -7.45 33.43
N GLN A 206 -9.42 -7.17 32.26
CA GLN A 206 -9.79 -7.88 31.03
C GLN A 206 -8.54 -8.44 30.33
N SER A 207 -8.34 -9.76 30.47
CA SER A 207 -7.43 -10.54 29.64
C SER A 207 -8.04 -10.81 28.26
N GLU A 208 -7.37 -11.59 27.42
CA GLU A 208 -7.86 -11.96 26.09
C GLU A 208 -9.30 -12.51 26.15
N GLY A 209 -10.24 -11.82 25.52
CA GLY A 209 -11.65 -12.22 25.50
C GLY A 209 -12.67 -11.09 25.42
N LEU A 210 -13.94 -11.51 25.38
CA LEU A 210 -15.13 -10.67 25.47
C LEU A 210 -15.96 -11.09 26.69
N SER A 211 -16.27 -10.11 27.54
CA SER A 211 -17.07 -10.27 28.75
C SER A 211 -18.33 -9.41 28.66
N ILE A 212 -19.44 -9.94 29.20
CA ILE A 212 -20.75 -9.32 29.12
C ILE A 212 -21.27 -9.05 30.52
N LEU A 213 -21.55 -7.78 30.81
CA LEU A 213 -22.19 -7.34 32.04
C LEU A 213 -23.62 -6.89 31.74
N THR A 214 -24.57 -7.29 32.59
CA THR A 214 -25.97 -6.86 32.52
C THR A 214 -26.35 -6.11 33.79
N PHE A 215 -27.18 -5.08 33.64
CA PHE A 215 -27.63 -4.19 34.72
C PHE A 215 -29.14 -4.34 34.94
N ASP A 216 -29.63 -3.81 36.07
CA ASP A 216 -31.01 -3.94 36.52
C ASP A 216 -32.04 -3.21 35.63
N ASP A 217 -31.59 -2.19 34.91
CA ASP A 217 -32.37 -1.40 33.95
C ASP A 217 -32.35 -1.96 32.52
N GLY A 218 -31.62 -3.06 32.29
CA GLY A 218 -31.51 -3.73 30.98
C GLY A 218 -30.30 -3.31 30.14
N LEU A 219 -29.49 -2.34 30.60
CA LEU A 219 -28.21 -2.00 29.98
C LEU A 219 -27.31 -3.23 29.87
N ARG A 220 -26.63 -3.35 28.73
CA ARG A 220 -25.54 -4.30 28.50
C ARG A 220 -24.23 -3.57 28.27
N ILE A 221 -23.17 -4.02 28.93
CA ILE A 221 -21.80 -3.56 28.69
C ILE A 221 -20.94 -4.74 28.22
N LEU A 222 -20.36 -4.59 27.04
CA LEU A 222 -19.38 -5.49 26.45
C LEU A 222 -18.00 -4.96 26.82
N ALA A 223 -17.28 -5.69 27.67
CA ALA A 223 -15.90 -5.39 28.02
C ALA A 223 -14.98 -6.33 27.23
N MET A 224 -14.07 -5.78 26.45
CA MET A 224 -13.16 -6.56 25.61
C MET A 224 -11.71 -6.08 25.72
N ASP A 225 -10.77 -6.98 25.49
CA ASP A 225 -9.38 -6.59 25.35
C ASP A 225 -9.06 -6.11 23.92
N ARG A 226 -7.84 -5.60 23.72
CA ARG A 226 -7.35 -5.12 22.42
C ARG A 226 -7.53 -6.13 21.29
N SER A 227 -7.20 -7.40 21.52
CA SER A 227 -7.25 -8.42 20.46
C SER A 227 -8.68 -8.65 19.97
N TYR A 228 -9.66 -8.65 20.88
CA TYR A 228 -11.07 -8.73 20.53
C TYR A 228 -11.58 -7.42 19.93
N ALA A 229 -11.20 -6.26 20.47
CA ALA A 229 -11.55 -4.94 19.92
C ALA A 229 -11.10 -4.78 18.46
N TYR A 230 -9.91 -5.27 18.12
CA TYR A 230 -9.39 -5.25 16.75
C TYR A 230 -10.29 -6.04 15.77
N LYS A 231 -10.99 -7.06 16.25
CA LYS A 231 -11.93 -7.90 15.47
C LYS A 231 -13.41 -7.56 15.72
N PHE A 232 -13.67 -6.44 16.40
CA PHE A 232 -15.02 -5.91 16.60
C PHE A 232 -15.41 -4.97 15.47
N TRP A 233 -16.66 -5.06 15.00
CA TRP A 233 -17.19 -4.30 13.89
C TRP A 233 -18.55 -3.71 14.23
N VAL A 234 -18.80 -2.51 13.71
CA VAL A 234 -20.09 -1.84 13.87
C VAL A 234 -20.65 -1.38 12.52
N PRO A 235 -21.04 -2.34 11.65
CA PRO A 235 -21.73 -2.02 10.39
C PRO A 235 -23.00 -1.19 10.66
N VAL A 236 -23.27 -0.30 9.71
CA VAL A 236 -24.41 0.62 9.74
C VAL A 236 -25.50 0.06 8.83
N LEU A 237 -26.75 0.12 9.29
CA LEU A 237 -27.92 -0.45 8.62
C LEU A 237 -28.63 0.55 7.71
N THR A 238 -28.14 1.78 7.68
CA THR A 238 -28.69 2.93 6.96
C THR A 238 -27.59 3.66 6.19
N ALA A 239 -28.00 4.46 5.20
CA ALA A 239 -27.11 5.37 4.48
C ALA A 239 -26.86 6.70 5.22
N ASP A 240 -27.47 6.90 6.39
CA ASP A 240 -27.25 8.10 7.20
C ASP A 240 -25.77 8.20 7.63
N PRO A 241 -25.04 9.25 7.23
CA PRO A 241 -23.64 9.43 7.60
C PRO A 241 -23.44 9.61 9.11
N PHE A 242 -24.47 9.99 9.86
CA PHE A 242 -24.42 10.03 11.31
C PHE A 242 -24.54 8.66 11.96
N SER A 243 -24.91 7.60 11.22
CA SER A 243 -24.97 6.22 11.76
C SER A 243 -25.68 6.16 13.12
N PRO A 244 -26.99 6.46 13.20
CA PRO A 244 -27.74 6.45 14.45
C PRO A 244 -27.52 5.17 15.25
N ALA A 245 -27.46 5.26 16.58
CA ALA A 245 -27.14 4.11 17.44
C ALA A 245 -28.14 2.94 17.30
N ASN A 246 -29.40 3.23 16.99
CA ASN A 246 -30.45 2.25 16.70
C ASN A 246 -30.40 1.68 15.27
N GLU A 247 -29.51 2.18 14.41
CA GLU A 247 -29.31 1.76 13.02
C GLU A 247 -27.92 1.13 12.83
N THR A 248 -27.47 0.39 13.84
CA THR A 248 -26.20 -0.33 13.84
C THR A 248 -26.37 -1.73 14.41
N VAL A 249 -25.47 -2.63 14.03
CA VAL A 249 -25.38 -3.95 14.67
C VAL A 249 -23.94 -4.23 15.03
N PHE A 250 -23.73 -4.83 16.20
CA PHE A 250 -22.40 -5.25 16.64
C PHE A 250 -22.07 -6.65 16.14
N VAL A 251 -20.86 -6.81 15.61
CA VAL A 251 -20.34 -8.06 15.06
C VAL A 251 -18.91 -8.27 15.56
N GLN A 252 -18.66 -9.38 16.24
CA GLN A 252 -17.34 -9.78 16.75
C GLN A 252 -16.82 -10.98 15.97
N GLY A 253 -15.54 -10.94 15.59
CA GLY A 253 -14.78 -12.12 15.16
C GLY A 253 -14.18 -12.07 13.74
N PRO A 254 -14.97 -11.81 12.68
CA PRO A 254 -14.49 -11.88 11.30
C PRO A 254 -13.31 -10.93 11.02
N SER A 255 -12.53 -11.25 9.98
CA SER A 255 -11.41 -10.41 9.54
C SER A 255 -11.86 -9.07 9.00
N LEU A 256 -13.01 -8.99 8.33
CA LEU A 256 -13.68 -7.76 7.92
C LEU A 256 -15.19 -7.97 7.85
N VAL A 257 -15.98 -6.98 8.27
CA VAL A 257 -17.41 -6.88 7.97
C VAL A 257 -17.63 -5.68 7.05
N ARG A 258 -18.08 -5.92 5.83
CA ARG A 258 -18.31 -4.89 4.79
C ARG A 258 -19.68 -4.26 4.91
N SER A 259 -20.72 -5.05 5.12
CA SER A 259 -22.08 -4.54 5.28
C SER A 259 -22.96 -5.45 6.13
N ALA A 260 -24.05 -4.86 6.63
CA ALA A 260 -25.13 -5.56 7.31
C ALA A 260 -26.47 -5.01 6.82
N ALA A 261 -27.47 -5.89 6.68
CA ALA A 261 -28.84 -5.50 6.35
C ALA A 261 -29.84 -6.50 6.94
N TYR A 262 -31.02 -6.03 7.33
CA TYR A 262 -32.12 -6.91 7.68
C TYR A 262 -32.97 -7.23 6.44
N SER A 263 -33.49 -8.45 6.41
CA SER A 263 -34.66 -8.80 5.58
C SER A 263 -35.85 -7.87 5.86
N SER A 264 -36.76 -7.75 4.89
CA SER A 264 -37.92 -6.85 4.98
C SER A 264 -38.85 -7.13 6.16
N ASN A 265 -38.86 -8.35 6.70
CA ASN A 265 -39.62 -8.75 7.89
C ASN A 265 -38.78 -8.75 9.18
N GLY A 266 -37.49 -8.41 9.12
CA GLY A 266 -36.59 -8.34 10.27
C GLY A 266 -36.20 -9.70 10.88
N ALA A 267 -36.46 -10.83 10.20
CA ALA A 267 -36.20 -12.17 10.72
C ALA A 267 -34.78 -12.69 10.41
N THR A 268 -34.18 -12.21 9.32
CA THR A 268 -32.83 -12.58 8.87
C THR A 268 -31.92 -11.36 8.85
N LEU A 269 -30.70 -11.51 9.41
CA LEU A 269 -29.60 -10.57 9.30
C LEU A 269 -28.62 -11.04 8.20
N PHE A 270 -28.51 -10.25 7.14
CA PHE A 270 -27.55 -10.46 6.07
C PHE A 270 -26.24 -9.75 6.42
N LEU A 271 -25.14 -10.49 6.47
CA LEU A 271 -23.78 -9.95 6.63
C LEU A 271 -22.95 -10.26 5.38
N THR A 272 -22.14 -9.28 4.98
CA THR A 272 -21.09 -9.48 3.99
C THR A 272 -19.74 -9.11 4.58
N GLY A 273 -18.70 -9.83 4.20
CA GLY A 273 -17.36 -9.56 4.69
C GLY A 273 -16.32 -10.54 4.20
N ASP A 274 -15.21 -10.60 4.95
CA ASP A 274 -14.03 -11.36 4.63
C ASP A 274 -13.55 -12.14 5.86
N ASN A 275 -13.14 -13.38 5.65
CA ASN A 275 -12.62 -14.23 6.71
C ASN A 275 -11.51 -15.16 6.19
N ASN A 276 -10.39 -15.24 6.90
CA ASN A 276 -9.25 -16.11 6.58
C ASN A 276 -9.04 -17.26 7.61
N GLY A 277 -9.77 -17.25 8.73
CA GLY A 277 -9.64 -18.30 9.75
C GLY A 277 -10.40 -19.58 9.38
N THR A 278 -9.77 -20.74 9.56
CA THR A 278 -10.39 -22.07 9.33
C THR A 278 -11.52 -22.40 10.31
N SER A 279 -11.59 -21.68 11.44
CA SER A 279 -12.71 -21.71 12.39
C SER A 279 -12.75 -20.42 13.19
N THR A 280 -13.36 -19.37 12.63
CA THR A 280 -13.54 -18.08 13.29
C THR A 280 -14.88 -18.03 14.00
N GLN A 281 -14.90 -17.83 15.31
CA GLN A 281 -16.16 -17.59 16.03
C GLN A 281 -16.78 -16.26 15.56
N LEU A 282 -18.06 -16.30 15.21
CA LEU A 282 -18.87 -15.12 14.91
C LEU A 282 -19.81 -14.90 16.07
N GLU A 283 -19.87 -13.68 16.61
CA GLU A 283 -20.90 -13.28 17.56
C GLU A 283 -21.57 -11.98 17.11
N VAL A 284 -22.90 -11.98 17.06
CA VAL A 284 -23.69 -10.82 16.65
C VAL A 284 -24.72 -10.44 17.70
N PHE A 285 -25.00 -9.14 17.83
CA PHE A 285 -25.97 -8.61 18.81
C PHE A 285 -27.20 -8.00 18.11
N PRO A 286 -28.06 -8.81 17.46
CA PRO A 286 -29.23 -8.32 16.76
C PRO A 286 -30.48 -8.22 17.67
N PRO A 287 -31.57 -7.62 17.17
CA PRO A 287 -32.91 -7.72 17.75
C PRO A 287 -33.34 -9.16 18.03
N LYS A 288 -34.27 -9.34 18.98
CA LYS A 288 -34.88 -10.64 19.29
C LYS A 288 -35.64 -11.24 18.11
N SER A 289 -36.14 -10.41 17.18
CA SER A 289 -36.86 -10.85 15.97
C SER A 289 -35.97 -11.66 15.02
N VAL A 290 -34.65 -11.49 15.08
CA VAL A 290 -33.72 -12.16 14.17
C VAL A 290 -33.52 -13.61 14.60
N SER A 291 -33.93 -14.54 13.77
CA SER A 291 -33.74 -15.98 13.98
C SER A 291 -32.65 -16.58 13.09
N GLU A 292 -32.22 -15.86 12.06
CA GLU A 292 -31.27 -16.35 11.05
C GLU A 292 -30.20 -15.30 10.74
N VAL A 293 -28.98 -15.78 10.48
CA VAL A 293 -27.85 -14.95 10.02
C VAL A 293 -27.29 -15.59 8.76
N THR A 294 -27.02 -14.78 7.73
CA THR A 294 -26.27 -15.24 6.56
C THR A 294 -24.92 -14.52 6.49
N TRP A 295 -23.88 -15.22 6.03
CA TRP A 295 -22.58 -14.64 5.68
C TRP A 295 -22.32 -14.85 4.20
N ASN A 296 -22.09 -13.77 3.45
CA ASN A 296 -21.82 -13.81 2.00
C ASN A 296 -22.89 -14.63 1.24
N GLY A 297 -24.16 -14.46 1.63
CA GLY A 297 -25.32 -15.16 1.04
C GLY A 297 -25.55 -16.60 1.55
N GLN A 298 -24.66 -17.15 2.38
CA GLN A 298 -24.79 -18.50 2.94
C GLN A 298 -25.36 -18.46 4.36
N ALA A 299 -26.36 -19.29 4.66
CA ALA A 299 -26.93 -19.39 6.01
C ALA A 299 -25.91 -19.95 7.00
N ILE A 300 -25.83 -19.36 8.18
CA ILE A 300 -24.94 -19.79 9.27
C ILE A 300 -25.79 -20.44 10.36
N SER A 301 -25.38 -21.63 10.81
CA SER A 301 -25.96 -22.21 12.03
C SER A 301 -25.55 -21.37 13.23
N THR A 302 -26.54 -20.77 13.89
CA THR A 302 -26.30 -19.92 15.07
C THR A 302 -27.07 -20.42 16.28
N LYS A 303 -26.52 -20.12 17.47
CA LYS A 303 -27.17 -20.37 18.76
C LYS A 303 -27.31 -19.06 19.51
N ARG A 304 -28.51 -18.80 20.03
CA ARG A 304 -28.77 -17.65 20.90
C ARG A 304 -28.20 -17.88 22.30
N THR A 305 -27.48 -16.88 22.81
CA THR A 305 -26.95 -16.88 24.18
C THR A 305 -27.99 -16.40 25.18
N ASP A 306 -27.74 -16.66 26.47
CA ASP A 306 -28.63 -16.21 27.55
C ASP A 306 -28.71 -14.68 27.67
N TYR A 307 -27.74 -13.96 27.11
CA TYR A 307 -27.69 -12.50 27.04
C TYR A 307 -28.08 -11.95 25.66
N GLY A 308 -28.62 -12.79 24.78
CA GLY A 308 -29.35 -12.40 23.58
C GLY A 308 -28.51 -12.21 22.31
N SER A 309 -27.20 -12.43 22.33
CA SER A 309 -26.40 -12.51 21.10
C SER A 309 -26.66 -13.82 20.34
N LEU A 310 -26.30 -13.88 19.05
CA LEU A 310 -26.24 -15.10 18.27
C LEU A 310 -24.78 -15.46 18.00
N ILE A 311 -24.38 -16.68 18.34
CA ILE A 311 -23.02 -17.19 18.11
C ILE A 311 -23.06 -18.24 16.98
N GLY A 312 -22.15 -18.12 16.04
CA GLY A 312 -21.89 -19.09 14.97
C GLY A 312 -20.40 -19.27 14.72
N SER A 313 -20.06 -19.93 13.61
CA SER A 313 -18.67 -20.07 13.16
C SER A 313 -18.58 -19.81 11.65
N LEU A 314 -17.48 -19.18 11.25
CA LEU A 314 -17.12 -18.94 9.86
C LEU A 314 -15.86 -19.73 9.52
N THR A 315 -15.81 -20.17 8.27
CA THR A 315 -14.62 -20.76 7.68
C THR A 315 -14.01 -19.81 6.65
N GLY A 316 -12.72 -19.97 6.41
CA GLY A 316 -11.92 -19.22 5.46
C GLY A 316 -10.83 -20.13 4.89
N PRO A 317 -10.14 -19.72 3.82
CA PRO A 317 -9.09 -20.52 3.21
C PRO A 317 -7.87 -20.62 4.14
N ALA A 318 -7.25 -21.80 4.18
CA ALA A 318 -5.90 -21.92 4.73
C ALA A 318 -4.89 -21.46 3.67
N LEU A 319 -4.02 -20.50 3.99
CA LEU A 319 -3.07 -19.92 3.04
C LEU A 319 -2.24 -20.99 2.29
N ASP A 320 -1.72 -21.97 3.04
CA ASP A 320 -0.88 -23.06 2.50
C ASP A 320 -1.63 -24.03 1.57
N SER A 321 -2.97 -23.96 1.54
CA SER A 321 -3.79 -24.78 0.63
C SER A 321 -3.92 -24.19 -0.79
N LEU A 322 -3.53 -22.92 -0.98
CA LEU A 322 -3.59 -22.23 -2.26
C LEU A 322 -2.22 -22.31 -2.96
N THR A 323 -2.13 -23.16 -3.98
CA THR A 323 -0.92 -23.30 -4.79
C THR A 323 -1.01 -22.48 -6.06
N LEU A 324 0.04 -21.71 -6.35
CA LEU A 324 0.18 -21.00 -7.62
C LEU A 324 1.03 -21.84 -8.58
N PRO A 325 0.76 -21.81 -9.90
CA PRO A 325 1.59 -22.50 -10.88
C PRO A 325 2.99 -21.87 -10.95
N THR A 326 4.01 -22.67 -11.24
CA THR A 326 5.37 -22.14 -11.42
C THR A 326 5.45 -21.27 -12.67
N ILE A 327 6.02 -20.07 -12.55
CA ILE A 327 6.33 -19.22 -13.70
C ILE A 327 7.49 -19.85 -14.48
N SER A 328 7.20 -20.42 -15.65
CA SER A 328 8.15 -21.18 -16.46
C SER A 328 7.84 -21.01 -17.95
N GLY A 329 8.56 -21.69 -18.85
CA GLY A 329 8.28 -21.63 -20.30
C GLY A 329 8.76 -20.36 -21.00
N TRP A 330 9.74 -19.67 -20.42
CA TRP A 330 10.25 -18.40 -20.93
C TRP A 330 10.85 -18.50 -22.33
N LYS A 331 10.51 -17.52 -23.16
CA LYS A 331 11.18 -17.19 -24.42
C LYS A 331 11.87 -15.85 -24.31
N ALA A 332 12.89 -15.60 -25.13
CA ALA A 332 13.60 -14.32 -25.11
C ALA A 332 13.96 -13.80 -26.50
N ASN A 333 14.11 -12.48 -26.58
CA ASN A 333 14.63 -11.81 -27.76
C ASN A 333 15.42 -10.54 -27.38
N ASP A 334 16.30 -10.11 -28.28
CA ASP A 334 17.09 -8.89 -28.15
C ASP A 334 16.18 -7.66 -28.19
N SER A 335 16.27 -6.81 -27.17
CA SER A 335 15.48 -5.59 -27.02
C SER A 335 16.34 -4.33 -27.04
N LEU A 336 17.57 -4.41 -27.60
CA LEU A 336 18.40 -3.23 -27.88
C LEU A 336 19.08 -3.28 -29.26
N PRO A 337 18.40 -3.64 -30.36
CA PRO A 337 19.03 -3.71 -31.70
C PRO A 337 19.67 -2.39 -32.13
N GLU A 338 19.28 -1.27 -31.53
CA GLU A 338 19.76 0.08 -31.81
C GLU A 338 21.20 0.31 -31.36
N ARG A 339 21.83 -0.66 -30.68
CA ARG A 339 23.28 -0.61 -30.46
C ARG A 339 24.03 -0.83 -31.77
N LEU A 340 23.45 -1.59 -32.70
CA LEU A 340 24.11 -1.97 -33.94
C LEU A 340 24.20 -0.77 -34.91
N PRO A 341 25.31 -0.65 -35.66
CA PRO A 341 25.49 0.43 -36.63
C PRO A 341 24.55 0.28 -37.83
N THR A 342 24.09 -0.95 -38.13
CA THR A 342 23.14 -1.26 -39.21
C THR A 342 21.69 -0.91 -38.89
N TYR A 343 21.38 -0.57 -37.64
CA TYR A 343 20.03 -0.20 -37.23
C TYR A 343 19.53 1.06 -37.95
N ASN A 344 18.31 1.00 -38.49
CA ASN A 344 17.69 2.10 -39.21
C ASN A 344 16.92 3.02 -38.26
N ASP A 345 17.56 4.11 -37.81
CA ASP A 345 16.94 5.12 -36.95
C ASP A 345 16.21 6.24 -37.73
N SER A 346 15.81 6.01 -38.99
CA SER A 346 15.19 7.05 -39.83
C SER A 346 13.90 7.64 -39.25
N TRP A 347 13.14 6.86 -38.49
CA TRP A 347 11.91 7.29 -37.83
C TRP A 347 12.13 8.06 -36.52
N TRP A 348 13.34 8.02 -35.94
CA TRP A 348 13.66 8.74 -34.71
C TRP A 348 13.64 10.25 -34.92
N ILE A 349 13.33 10.98 -33.85
CA ILE A 349 13.32 12.44 -33.85
C ILE A 349 14.76 12.96 -33.96
N ALA A 350 14.98 13.92 -34.86
CA ALA A 350 16.23 14.66 -34.91
C ALA A 350 16.36 15.54 -33.66
N ALA A 351 17.41 15.34 -32.89
CA ALA A 351 17.69 16.15 -31.72
C ALA A 351 18.59 17.34 -32.12
N ASP A 352 17.98 18.36 -32.73
CA ASP A 352 18.65 19.50 -33.36
C ASP A 352 18.27 20.86 -32.76
N HIS A 353 17.51 20.87 -31.66
CA HIS A 353 17.12 22.10 -30.99
C HIS A 353 18.35 22.83 -30.44
N MET A 354 18.56 24.09 -30.88
CA MET A 354 19.68 24.91 -30.42
C MET A 354 19.34 25.81 -29.23
N ASN A 355 18.07 25.81 -28.81
CA ASN A 355 17.54 26.54 -27.67
C ASN A 355 16.53 25.66 -26.94
N THR A 356 16.32 25.93 -25.65
CA THR A 356 15.29 25.26 -24.82
C THR A 356 14.59 26.29 -23.95
N SER A 357 13.31 26.07 -23.66
CA SER A 357 12.57 26.83 -22.64
C SER A 357 12.91 26.40 -21.22
N ASN A 358 13.61 25.28 -21.01
CA ASN A 358 14.02 24.81 -19.69
C ASN A 358 14.90 25.88 -18.99
N PRO A 359 14.67 26.21 -17.71
CA PRO A 359 15.47 27.19 -16.98
C PRO A 359 16.94 26.77 -16.82
N SER A 360 17.19 25.47 -16.69
CA SER A 360 18.54 24.90 -16.65
C SER A 360 19.03 24.70 -18.08
N LYS A 361 20.11 25.40 -18.47
CA LYS A 361 20.68 25.31 -19.82
C LYS A 361 21.71 24.18 -19.90
N PRO A 362 21.75 23.42 -21.01
CA PRO A 362 22.76 22.38 -21.19
C PRO A 362 24.14 22.99 -21.40
N GLN A 363 25.18 22.21 -21.11
CA GLN A 363 26.58 22.59 -21.30
C GLN A 363 27.04 22.44 -22.75
N THR A 364 26.39 21.56 -23.52
CA THR A 364 26.65 21.34 -24.95
C THR A 364 25.37 21.50 -25.76
N LEU A 365 25.51 21.86 -27.05
CA LEU A 365 24.42 21.91 -28.02
C LEU A 365 24.63 20.86 -29.13
N PRO A 366 23.55 20.35 -29.77
CA PRO A 366 22.13 20.68 -29.56
C PRO A 366 21.61 20.26 -28.18
N VAL A 367 20.44 20.76 -27.77
CA VAL A 367 19.78 20.42 -26.51
C VAL A 367 19.43 18.94 -26.52
N LEU A 368 19.89 18.18 -25.53
CA LEU A 368 19.60 16.75 -25.39
C LEU A 368 18.73 16.50 -24.16
N TYR A 369 17.66 17.28 -24.01
CA TYR A 369 16.65 17.11 -22.97
C TYR A 369 15.41 16.48 -23.58
N ILE A 370 14.88 15.46 -22.92
CA ILE A 370 13.87 14.57 -23.48
C ILE A 370 12.52 15.26 -23.67
N ASP A 371 12.16 16.15 -22.74
CA ASP A 371 10.90 16.90 -22.81
C ASP A 371 10.87 17.92 -23.96
N ASP A 372 12.02 18.43 -24.41
CA ASP A 372 12.12 19.27 -25.61
C ASP A 372 11.70 18.51 -26.88
N TYR A 373 11.69 17.17 -26.84
CA TYR A 373 11.26 16.29 -27.93
C TYR A 373 9.93 15.57 -27.63
N GLY A 374 9.25 15.95 -26.55
CA GLY A 374 7.91 15.49 -26.16
C GLY A 374 7.81 14.01 -25.74
N TYR A 375 8.90 13.47 -25.21
CA TYR A 375 8.91 12.25 -24.42
C TYR A 375 9.15 12.63 -22.95
N HIS A 376 8.56 11.88 -22.01
CA HIS A 376 8.49 12.35 -20.61
C HIS A 376 8.93 11.32 -19.56
N VAL A 377 8.85 10.02 -19.86
CA VAL A 377 9.09 8.96 -18.86
C VAL A 377 9.76 7.73 -19.43
N GLY A 378 10.31 6.90 -18.56
CA GLY A 378 10.87 5.61 -18.90
C GLY A 378 12.22 5.65 -19.57
N ASN A 379 12.61 4.56 -20.20
CA ASN A 379 13.91 4.49 -20.86
C ASN A 379 13.92 5.31 -22.15
N HIS A 380 15.01 6.04 -22.40
CA HIS A 380 15.22 6.84 -23.60
C HIS A 380 16.51 6.43 -24.29
N LEU A 381 16.55 6.54 -25.62
CA LEU A 381 17.73 6.20 -26.39
C LEU A 381 18.19 7.40 -27.21
N TRP A 382 19.48 7.70 -27.13
CA TRP A 382 20.12 8.77 -27.90
C TRP A 382 21.15 8.16 -28.86
N ARG A 383 21.14 8.58 -30.13
CA ARG A 383 22.14 8.19 -31.15
C ARG A 383 22.90 9.41 -31.65
N GLY A 384 24.13 9.57 -31.17
CA GLY A 384 25.05 10.63 -31.57
C GLY A 384 25.98 10.17 -32.69
N ARG A 385 26.14 10.97 -33.73
CA ARG A 385 27.03 10.69 -34.87
C ARG A 385 28.24 11.59 -34.86
N PHE A 386 29.41 11.07 -35.21
CA PHE A 386 30.63 11.86 -35.38
C PHE A 386 31.60 11.21 -36.36
N GLU A 387 32.61 11.97 -36.79
CA GLU A 387 33.61 11.53 -37.76
C GLU A 387 35.04 11.73 -37.26
N GLY A 388 35.93 10.87 -37.74
CA GLY A 388 37.36 10.91 -37.45
C GLY A 388 37.75 10.21 -36.14
N SER A 389 39.07 10.15 -35.90
CA SER A 389 39.64 9.45 -34.75
C SER A 389 39.42 10.22 -33.45
N VAL A 390 38.66 9.61 -32.54
CA VAL A 390 38.33 10.10 -31.19
C VAL A 390 38.72 9.01 -30.18
N SER A 391 39.21 9.37 -29.00
CA SER A 391 39.67 8.41 -27.98
C SER A 391 38.67 8.14 -26.86
N GLY A 392 37.59 8.90 -26.77
CA GLY A 392 36.55 8.71 -25.76
C GLY A 392 35.45 9.76 -25.82
N VAL A 393 34.54 9.71 -24.85
CA VAL A 393 33.46 10.68 -24.68
C VAL A 393 33.25 11.00 -23.20
N TYR A 394 33.11 12.27 -22.86
CA TYR A 394 32.59 12.72 -21.58
C TYR A 394 31.08 12.91 -21.68
N LEU A 395 30.35 12.25 -20.78
CA LEU A 395 28.90 12.34 -20.66
C LEU A 395 28.53 12.83 -19.26
N SER A 396 27.61 13.80 -19.20
CA SER A 396 26.91 14.21 -17.97
C SER A 396 25.41 14.08 -18.22
N VAL A 397 24.76 13.16 -17.51
CA VAL A 397 23.37 12.75 -17.77
C VAL A 397 22.54 12.96 -16.49
N THR A 398 21.34 13.53 -16.62
CA THR A 398 20.36 13.65 -15.54
C THR A 398 19.17 12.76 -15.84
N GLY A 399 18.87 11.82 -14.94
CA GLY A 399 17.70 10.93 -15.06
C GLY A 399 16.80 10.90 -13.81
N GLY A 400 17.10 11.75 -12.81
CA GLY A 400 16.49 11.69 -11.48
C GLY A 400 17.14 10.62 -10.60
N ARG A 401 16.84 10.61 -9.30
CA ARG A 401 17.43 9.65 -8.35
C ARG A 401 17.33 8.20 -8.83
N ALA A 402 18.34 7.41 -8.47
CA ALA A 402 18.47 5.99 -8.79
C ALA A 402 18.52 5.65 -10.29
N PHE A 403 18.55 6.62 -11.20
CA PHE A 403 18.71 6.36 -12.63
C PHE A 403 20.09 5.75 -12.95
N GLY A 404 20.21 5.19 -14.15
CA GLY A 404 21.47 4.70 -14.71
C GLY A 404 21.49 4.95 -16.21
N TYR A 405 22.67 4.81 -16.82
CA TYR A 405 22.81 4.85 -18.28
C TYR A 405 23.96 3.97 -18.75
N SER A 406 23.89 3.50 -19.99
CA SER A 406 24.88 2.64 -20.63
C SER A 406 25.15 3.16 -22.04
N ALA A 407 26.36 2.96 -22.53
CA ALA A 407 26.76 3.44 -23.85
C ALA A 407 27.44 2.35 -24.69
N TRP A 408 27.20 2.43 -26.00
CA TRP A 408 27.82 1.58 -27.01
C TRP A 408 28.36 2.43 -28.15
N LEU A 409 29.54 2.10 -28.65
CA LEU A 409 30.12 2.69 -29.85
C LEU A 409 30.11 1.64 -30.97
N ASN A 410 29.39 1.92 -32.06
CA ASN A 410 29.31 1.04 -33.23
C ASN A 410 28.90 -0.41 -32.91
N GLY A 411 28.09 -0.62 -31.87
CA GLY A 411 27.66 -1.94 -31.39
C GLY A 411 28.48 -2.51 -30.24
N GLU A 412 29.65 -1.93 -29.93
CA GLU A 412 30.56 -2.40 -28.88
C GLU A 412 30.30 -1.63 -27.58
N PHE A 413 30.13 -2.35 -26.47
CA PHE A 413 29.86 -1.74 -25.16
C PHE A 413 31.08 -0.96 -24.64
N ILE A 414 30.88 0.29 -24.22
CA ILE A 414 31.97 1.14 -23.71
C ILE A 414 31.84 1.46 -22.21
N GLY A 415 30.72 1.12 -21.58
CA GLY A 415 30.54 1.22 -20.14
C GLY A 415 29.15 1.70 -19.70
N SER A 416 28.96 1.69 -18.38
CA SER A 416 27.72 2.10 -17.71
C SER A 416 28.00 3.01 -16.52
N TYR A 417 27.08 3.95 -16.27
CA TYR A 417 26.85 4.53 -14.96
C TYR A 417 25.73 3.72 -14.28
N LEU A 418 26.10 2.97 -13.24
CA LEU A 418 25.16 2.06 -12.54
C LEU A 418 24.14 2.80 -11.66
N GLY A 419 24.43 4.06 -11.30
CA GLY A 419 23.57 4.85 -10.41
C GLY A 419 23.81 4.61 -8.93
N ALA A 420 23.14 5.45 -8.13
CA ALA A 420 23.05 5.34 -6.68
C ALA A 420 21.74 5.97 -6.20
N ALA A 421 21.35 5.72 -4.95
CA ALA A 421 20.03 6.09 -4.43
C ALA A 421 19.71 7.60 -4.45
N TYR A 422 20.72 8.48 -4.41
CA TYR A 422 20.53 9.92 -4.21
C TYR A 422 20.93 10.84 -5.37
N PRO A 423 22.01 10.58 -6.14
CA PRO A 423 22.38 11.47 -7.23
C PRO A 423 21.35 11.49 -8.36
N ASP A 424 20.90 12.69 -8.75
CA ASP A 424 20.02 12.90 -9.90
C ASP A 424 20.78 12.96 -11.23
N THR A 425 22.08 13.23 -11.15
CA THR A 425 22.99 13.39 -12.29
C THR A 425 24.24 12.55 -12.10
N GLY A 426 24.63 11.83 -13.15
CA GLY A 426 25.81 10.99 -13.24
C GLY A 426 26.71 11.48 -14.37
N SER A 427 28.01 11.60 -14.09
CA SER A 427 28.99 12.04 -15.11
C SER A 427 30.14 11.06 -15.19
N LEU A 428 30.46 10.61 -16.40
CA LEU A 428 31.54 9.67 -16.67
C LEU A 428 32.28 10.03 -17.96
N THR A 429 33.57 9.75 -17.96
CA THR A 429 34.38 9.71 -19.18
C THR A 429 34.53 8.24 -19.60
N PHE A 430 34.02 7.90 -20.78
CA PHE A 430 34.22 6.58 -21.37
C PHE A 430 35.40 6.61 -22.34
N SER A 431 36.28 5.63 -22.20
CA SER A 431 37.34 5.35 -23.16
C SER A 431 36.76 4.60 -24.35
N PHE A 432 37.26 4.86 -25.56
CA PHE A 432 37.01 4.02 -26.73
C PHE A 432 38.09 2.94 -26.93
N GLY A 433 38.98 2.74 -25.95
CA GLY A 433 40.08 1.78 -26.06
C GLY A 433 39.62 0.32 -26.17
N ASN A 434 38.39 0.00 -25.77
CA ASN A 434 37.77 -1.31 -25.91
C ASN A 434 36.74 -1.36 -27.08
N ALA A 435 36.70 -0.33 -27.93
CA ALA A 435 35.75 -0.23 -29.02
C ALA A 435 36.41 0.14 -30.36
N THR A 436 35.88 -0.35 -31.48
CA THR A 436 36.37 0.00 -32.81
C THR A 436 35.89 1.39 -33.26
N VAL A 437 36.82 2.33 -33.43
CA VAL A 437 36.56 3.68 -33.97
C VAL A 437 36.84 3.71 -35.47
N ASN A 438 35.83 4.08 -36.26
CA ASN A 438 35.96 4.27 -37.70
C ASN A 438 36.62 5.62 -38.01
N SER A 439 37.84 5.61 -38.55
CA SER A 439 38.56 6.85 -38.86
C SER A 439 38.04 7.57 -40.11
N ASN A 440 37.46 6.83 -41.07
CA ASN A 440 37.09 7.34 -42.40
C ASN A 440 35.59 7.21 -42.71
N SER A 441 34.77 6.88 -41.72
CA SER A 441 33.32 6.81 -41.86
C SER A 441 32.64 7.28 -40.56
N THR A 442 31.32 7.45 -40.62
CA THR A 442 30.53 7.85 -39.46
C THR A 442 30.60 6.81 -38.35
N ASN A 443 30.87 7.29 -37.14
CA ASN A 443 30.71 6.53 -35.91
C ASN A 443 29.35 6.83 -35.28
N VAL A 444 28.76 5.83 -34.63
CA VAL A 444 27.50 5.96 -33.91
C VAL A 444 27.70 5.61 -32.45
N LEU A 445 27.45 6.59 -31.58
CA LEU A 445 27.36 6.43 -30.14
C LEU A 445 25.89 6.25 -29.75
N LEU A 446 25.52 5.08 -29.25
CA LEU A 446 24.23 4.85 -28.59
C LEU A 446 24.38 5.13 -27.09
N ILE A 447 23.41 5.83 -26.51
CA ILE A 447 23.24 5.96 -25.06
C ILE A 447 21.83 5.50 -24.70
N LEU A 448 21.72 4.46 -23.87
CA LEU A 448 20.48 4.05 -23.22
C LEU A 448 20.43 4.71 -21.84
N GLN A 449 19.38 5.48 -21.57
CA GLN A 449 19.21 6.25 -20.35
C GLN A 449 17.92 5.83 -19.64
N ASP A 450 18.00 5.60 -18.32
CA ASP A 450 16.83 5.53 -17.44
C ASP A 450 16.33 6.95 -17.09
N ASN A 451 15.02 7.17 -17.14
CA ASN A 451 14.37 8.33 -16.54
C ASN A 451 13.44 7.81 -15.42
N SER A 452 13.86 8.05 -14.19
CA SER A 452 13.15 7.60 -12.98
C SER A 452 11.86 8.35 -12.67
N GLY A 453 11.40 9.23 -13.57
CA GLY A 453 10.27 10.13 -13.38
C GLY A 453 10.74 11.56 -13.09
N HIS A 454 9.82 12.51 -13.14
CA HIS A 454 10.06 13.93 -12.85
C HIS A 454 9.97 14.24 -11.35
N ASP A 455 10.76 15.21 -10.90
CA ASP A 455 10.78 15.62 -9.49
C ASP A 455 9.48 16.36 -9.11
N GLU A 456 9.22 16.46 -7.80
CA GLU A 456 8.04 17.14 -7.29
C GLU A 456 8.24 18.66 -7.22
N THR A 457 7.13 19.40 -7.18
CA THR A 457 7.08 20.83 -6.83
C THR A 457 7.98 21.73 -7.71
N SER A 458 8.84 22.56 -7.12
CA SER A 458 9.72 23.48 -7.84
C SER A 458 10.84 22.77 -8.62
N GLN A 459 11.14 21.52 -8.28
CA GLN A 459 12.15 20.71 -8.96
C GLN A 459 11.60 20.00 -10.20
N ALA A 460 10.28 20.03 -10.45
CA ALA A 460 9.64 19.42 -11.62
C ALA A 460 10.16 19.93 -12.98
N LEU A 461 10.89 21.06 -12.99
CA LEU A 461 11.53 21.62 -14.18
C LEU A 461 12.95 21.10 -14.41
N ASN A 462 13.49 20.27 -13.51
CA ASN A 462 14.80 19.64 -13.70
C ASN A 462 14.79 18.81 -14.98
N PRO A 463 15.75 19.04 -15.90
CA PRO A 463 15.74 18.31 -17.16
C PRO A 463 15.96 16.81 -16.95
N ARG A 464 15.47 16.02 -17.89
CA ARG A 464 15.85 14.62 -18.07
C ARG A 464 16.57 14.50 -19.40
N GLY A 465 17.81 13.98 -19.41
CA GLY A 465 18.60 13.90 -20.64
C GLY A 465 20.10 14.11 -20.41
N ILE A 466 20.80 14.49 -21.47
CA ILE A 466 22.26 14.67 -21.49
C ILE A 466 22.58 16.17 -21.37
N ASN A 467 23.16 16.59 -20.25
CA ASN A 467 23.62 17.96 -20.05
C ASN A 467 24.90 18.26 -20.83
N ASN A 468 25.79 17.27 -20.97
CA ASN A 468 27.07 17.42 -21.66
C ASN A 468 27.41 16.15 -22.43
N ALA A 469 27.69 16.30 -23.72
CA ALA A 469 28.32 15.27 -24.53
C ALA A 469 29.52 15.86 -25.28
N THR A 470 30.73 15.57 -24.77
CA THR A 470 31.99 16.10 -25.34
C THR A 470 32.89 14.96 -25.81
N LEU A 471 33.25 14.96 -27.09
CA LEU A 471 34.21 14.01 -27.65
C LEU A 471 35.63 14.34 -27.15
N ILE A 472 36.38 13.31 -26.77
CA ILE A 472 37.76 13.43 -26.28
C ILE A 472 38.70 13.10 -27.44
N SER A 473 39.41 14.11 -27.92
CA SER A 473 40.35 13.98 -29.03
C SER A 473 41.47 15.01 -28.94
N SER A 474 42.60 14.74 -29.60
CA SER A 474 43.75 15.65 -29.67
C SER A 474 43.48 16.92 -30.48
N SER A 475 42.46 16.91 -31.33
CA SER A 475 41.94 18.07 -32.07
C SER A 475 40.48 18.30 -31.70
N ALA A 476 39.97 19.53 -31.85
CA ALA A 476 38.58 19.83 -31.55
C ALA A 476 37.64 19.04 -32.48
N LYS A 477 36.87 18.09 -31.92
CA LYS A 477 35.85 17.31 -32.61
C LYS A 477 34.50 17.55 -31.95
N LYS A 478 33.43 17.43 -32.74
CA LYS A 478 32.04 17.59 -32.30
C LYS A 478 31.18 16.49 -32.91
N PHE A 479 30.05 16.22 -32.28
CA PHE A 479 29.00 15.42 -32.90
C PHE A 479 28.44 16.17 -34.12
N THR A 480 28.19 15.44 -35.21
CA THR A 480 27.61 15.98 -36.45
C THR A 480 26.09 15.99 -36.41
N SER A 481 25.48 15.08 -35.66
CA SER A 481 24.03 15.03 -35.43
C SER A 481 23.67 14.16 -34.23
N TRP A 482 22.48 14.38 -33.70
CA TRP A 482 21.87 13.55 -32.66
C TRP A 482 20.45 13.15 -33.08
N LYS A 483 20.03 11.97 -32.63
CA LYS A 483 18.64 11.53 -32.69
C LYS A 483 18.20 10.97 -31.34
N VAL A 484 16.91 11.02 -31.08
CA VAL A 484 16.29 10.50 -29.85
C VAL A 484 15.02 9.71 -30.15
N THR A 485 14.79 8.67 -29.35
CA THR A 485 13.47 8.06 -29.21
C THR A 485 13.15 7.80 -27.73
N GLY A 486 11.85 7.82 -27.44
CA GLY A 486 11.24 7.35 -26.21
C GLY A 486 10.15 6.34 -26.54
N THR A 487 9.02 6.43 -25.84
CA THR A 487 7.84 5.55 -26.03
C THR A 487 7.32 5.52 -27.46
N ALA A 488 6.61 4.44 -27.84
CA ALA A 488 6.00 4.32 -29.16
C ALA A 488 4.91 5.38 -29.38
N GLY A 489 4.75 5.78 -30.64
CA GLY A 489 3.86 6.88 -31.01
C GLY A 489 4.61 8.17 -31.30
N LYS A 490 3.86 9.16 -31.76
CA LYS A 490 4.38 10.53 -31.82
C LYS A 490 4.47 11.10 -30.41
N PRO A 491 5.38 12.05 -30.17
CA PRO A 491 5.38 12.84 -28.94
C PRO A 491 3.97 13.32 -28.58
N ASN A 492 3.58 13.17 -27.31
CA ASN A 492 2.24 13.53 -26.79
C ASN A 492 1.05 12.74 -27.37
N THR A 493 1.26 11.54 -27.92
CA THR A 493 0.17 10.62 -28.30
C THR A 493 0.22 9.34 -27.47
N ALA A 494 -0.94 8.79 -27.11
CA ALA A 494 -1.04 7.50 -26.43
C ALA A 494 -1.49 6.44 -27.45
N ILE A 495 -0.56 5.60 -27.92
CA ILE A 495 -0.90 4.43 -28.73
C ILE A 495 -1.75 3.42 -27.94
N ASP A 496 -1.57 3.42 -26.62
CA ASP A 496 -2.39 2.70 -25.66
C ASP A 496 -3.12 3.72 -24.73
N PRO A 497 -4.32 4.18 -25.10
CA PRO A 497 -5.06 5.15 -24.29
C PRO A 497 -5.62 4.55 -23.00
N VAL A 498 -5.70 3.22 -22.87
CA VAL A 498 -6.23 2.56 -21.65
C VAL A 498 -5.18 2.58 -20.56
N ARG A 499 -3.93 2.22 -20.89
CA ARG A 499 -2.81 2.27 -19.93
C ARG A 499 -2.20 3.68 -19.82
N GLY A 500 -2.42 4.52 -20.83
CA GLY A 500 -2.03 5.92 -20.83
C GLY A 500 -0.54 6.15 -21.10
N ILE A 501 -0.15 7.43 -21.17
CA ILE A 501 1.18 7.87 -21.64
C ILE A 501 2.34 7.49 -20.71
N LEU A 502 2.05 7.04 -19.48
CA LEU A 502 3.07 6.72 -18.49
C LEU A 502 3.37 5.23 -18.38
N SER A 503 2.64 4.38 -19.12
CA SER A 503 2.75 2.92 -18.96
C SER A 503 4.01 2.34 -19.63
N GLU A 504 4.53 3.01 -20.66
CA GLU A 504 5.57 2.47 -21.53
C GLU A 504 6.74 3.44 -21.67
N GLY A 505 7.96 2.92 -21.49
CA GLY A 505 9.20 3.57 -21.87
C GLY A 505 9.56 3.32 -23.34
N GLY A 506 10.80 3.66 -23.69
CA GLY A 506 11.29 3.62 -25.07
C GLY A 506 12.10 2.40 -25.45
N LEU A 507 12.16 1.32 -24.65
CA LEU A 507 12.87 0.10 -25.06
C LEU A 507 12.19 -0.55 -26.28
N TYR A 508 12.96 -1.28 -27.09
CA TYR A 508 12.45 -1.92 -28.31
C TYR A 508 11.21 -2.81 -28.05
N ALA A 509 11.25 -3.62 -26.99
CA ALA A 509 10.13 -4.47 -26.56
C ALA A 509 8.88 -3.68 -26.10
N GLU A 510 9.09 -2.49 -25.51
CA GLU A 510 8.00 -1.59 -25.14
C GLU A 510 7.38 -1.00 -26.41
N ARG A 511 8.20 -0.41 -27.28
CA ARG A 511 7.71 0.21 -28.52
C ARG A 511 6.96 -0.76 -29.42
N LEU A 512 7.50 -1.97 -29.59
CA LEU A 512 6.86 -3.02 -30.36
C LEU A 512 5.74 -3.76 -29.62
N GLY A 513 5.48 -3.45 -28.35
CA GLY A 513 4.36 -4.04 -27.60
C GLY A 513 4.53 -5.51 -27.26
N TRP A 514 5.76 -6.02 -27.15
CA TRP A 514 6.03 -7.43 -26.80
C TRP A 514 5.47 -7.83 -25.44
N HIS A 515 5.33 -6.85 -24.55
CA HIS A 515 4.74 -6.99 -23.22
C HIS A 515 3.22 -7.14 -23.23
N LEU A 516 2.55 -6.90 -24.36
CA LEU A 516 1.09 -6.93 -24.49
C LEU A 516 0.55 -8.36 -24.71
N PRO A 517 -0.69 -8.65 -24.24
CA PRO A 517 -1.43 -9.83 -24.66
C PRO A 517 -1.59 -9.89 -26.18
N GLY A 518 -1.54 -11.09 -26.77
CA GLY A 518 -1.77 -11.29 -28.22
C GLY A 518 -0.57 -11.05 -29.14
N PHE A 519 0.57 -10.52 -28.66
CA PHE A 519 1.81 -10.52 -29.46
C PHE A 519 2.25 -11.96 -29.76
N ASP A 520 2.74 -12.23 -30.97
CA ASP A 520 3.21 -13.55 -31.40
C ASP A 520 4.72 -13.71 -31.13
N ASP A 521 5.07 -14.60 -30.19
CA ASP A 521 6.45 -14.96 -29.85
C ASP A 521 6.82 -16.38 -30.30
N SER A 522 6.06 -16.98 -31.23
CA SER A 522 6.29 -18.34 -31.72
C SER A 522 7.71 -18.57 -32.25
N GLU A 523 8.28 -17.58 -32.94
CA GLU A 523 9.63 -17.60 -33.52
C GLU A 523 10.75 -17.30 -32.50
N TRP A 524 10.43 -16.98 -31.25
CA TRP A 524 11.45 -16.66 -30.24
C TRP A 524 12.08 -17.93 -29.66
N SER A 525 13.38 -17.83 -29.35
CA SER A 525 14.11 -18.91 -28.71
C SER A 525 13.75 -19.06 -27.24
N SER A 526 13.66 -20.29 -26.74
CA SER A 526 13.50 -20.55 -25.31
C SER A 526 14.74 -20.13 -24.53
N ALA A 527 14.56 -19.28 -23.52
CA ALA A 527 15.63 -18.83 -22.63
C ALA A 527 15.05 -18.30 -21.32
N SER A 528 15.76 -18.50 -20.20
CA SER A 528 15.29 -18.13 -18.86
C SER A 528 15.96 -16.84 -18.37
N PRO A 529 15.23 -15.94 -17.68
CA PRO A 529 15.83 -14.78 -17.03
C PRO A 529 16.75 -15.14 -15.87
N ALA A 530 16.70 -16.38 -15.35
CA ALA A 530 17.61 -16.86 -14.31
C ALA A 530 19.07 -16.99 -14.78
N ASN A 531 19.31 -17.01 -16.09
CA ASN A 531 20.65 -17.01 -16.68
C ASN A 531 20.66 -16.08 -17.89
N ILE A 532 21.02 -14.82 -17.67
CA ILE A 532 21.04 -13.81 -18.74
C ILE A 532 22.31 -13.90 -19.59
N SER A 533 22.29 -13.23 -20.75
CA SER A 533 23.49 -13.08 -21.58
C SER A 533 24.59 -12.37 -20.81
N SER A 534 25.85 -12.82 -20.98
CA SER A 534 27.01 -12.14 -20.41
C SER A 534 27.32 -10.80 -21.08
N SER A 535 26.72 -10.51 -22.23
CA SER A 535 26.90 -9.23 -22.92
C SER A 535 26.01 -8.12 -22.36
N ALA A 536 26.54 -6.91 -22.34
CA ALA A 536 25.80 -5.73 -21.94
C ALA A 536 24.76 -5.40 -23.01
N GLY A 537 23.52 -5.18 -22.59
CA GLY A 537 22.40 -4.96 -23.49
C GLY A 537 21.06 -5.11 -22.79
N VAL A 538 19.99 -5.19 -23.57
CA VAL A 538 18.63 -5.42 -23.06
C VAL A 538 18.06 -6.66 -23.72
N THR A 539 17.61 -7.61 -22.91
CA THR A 539 16.89 -8.80 -23.37
C THR A 539 15.49 -8.77 -22.80
N PHE A 540 14.48 -9.00 -23.63
CA PHE A 540 13.11 -9.15 -23.17
C PHE A 540 12.76 -10.63 -23.06
N TYR A 541 12.28 -11.03 -21.89
CA TYR A 541 11.78 -12.38 -21.62
C TYR A 541 10.26 -12.35 -21.56
N ARG A 542 9.59 -13.36 -22.12
CA ARG A 542 8.13 -13.48 -22.12
C ARG A 542 7.68 -14.90 -21.83
N THR A 543 6.59 -15.03 -21.09
CA THR A 543 5.87 -16.29 -20.90
C THR A 543 4.37 -16.04 -20.67
N THR A 544 3.56 -17.09 -20.74
CA THR A 544 2.14 -17.06 -20.39
C THR A 544 1.86 -18.13 -19.35
N VAL A 545 1.18 -17.77 -18.26
CA VAL A 545 0.86 -18.69 -17.15
C VAL A 545 -0.63 -18.60 -16.81
N PRO A 546 -1.36 -19.73 -16.79
CA PRO A 546 -2.77 -19.74 -16.41
C PRO A 546 -2.92 -19.64 -14.88
N LEU A 547 -3.94 -18.92 -14.43
CA LEU A 547 -4.43 -18.96 -13.04
C LEU A 547 -5.85 -19.53 -13.02
N ALA A 548 -6.19 -20.19 -11.92
CA ALA A 548 -7.52 -20.74 -11.65
C ALA A 548 -7.82 -20.61 -10.15
N ILE A 549 -8.01 -19.37 -9.70
CA ILE A 549 -8.34 -19.07 -8.31
C ILE A 549 -9.79 -19.48 -8.04
N PRO A 550 -10.09 -20.18 -6.94
CA PRO A 550 -11.47 -20.55 -6.60
C PRO A 550 -12.39 -19.32 -6.43
N THR A 551 -13.63 -19.42 -6.91
CA THR A 551 -14.67 -18.39 -6.72
C THR A 551 -14.96 -18.13 -5.25
N GLY A 552 -15.30 -16.90 -4.90
CA GLY A 552 -15.57 -16.48 -3.51
C GLY A 552 -14.32 -16.31 -2.65
N LEU A 553 -13.11 -16.36 -3.24
CA LEU A 553 -11.86 -16.05 -2.55
C LEU A 553 -11.27 -14.73 -3.05
N ASP A 554 -10.87 -13.85 -2.11
CA ASP A 554 -9.97 -12.72 -2.39
C ASP A 554 -8.54 -13.14 -2.04
N VAL A 555 -7.68 -13.29 -3.04
CA VAL A 555 -6.33 -13.83 -2.91
C VAL A 555 -5.31 -12.78 -3.32
N ALA A 556 -4.43 -12.36 -2.42
CA ALA A 556 -3.39 -11.37 -2.72
C ALA A 556 -2.14 -12.06 -3.30
N ILE A 557 -1.87 -11.85 -4.59
CA ILE A 557 -0.71 -12.41 -5.30
C ILE A 557 0.41 -11.38 -5.43
N THR A 558 1.62 -11.78 -5.06
CA THR A 558 2.83 -10.95 -5.10
C THR A 558 3.92 -11.61 -5.91
N PHE A 559 4.42 -10.93 -6.94
CA PHE A 559 5.61 -11.36 -7.67
C PHE A 559 6.86 -11.14 -6.83
N THR A 560 7.81 -12.08 -6.93
CA THR A 560 9.09 -12.02 -6.24
C THR A 560 10.22 -12.02 -7.28
N LEU A 561 11.09 -11.02 -7.24
CA LEU A 561 12.28 -10.95 -8.10
C LEU A 561 13.53 -11.08 -7.24
N LYS A 562 14.39 -12.05 -7.56
CA LYS A 562 15.65 -12.27 -6.85
C LYS A 562 16.80 -12.30 -7.84
N ALA A 563 17.71 -11.36 -7.71
CA ALA A 563 18.92 -11.35 -8.52
C ALA A 563 19.97 -12.31 -7.96
N SER A 564 20.73 -12.91 -8.86
CA SER A 564 21.97 -13.63 -8.57
C SER A 564 23.10 -12.98 -9.35
N PRO A 565 24.19 -12.49 -8.71
CA PRO A 565 24.26 -12.21 -7.27
C PRO A 565 23.20 -11.17 -6.84
N SER A 566 22.93 -11.05 -5.53
CA SER A 566 21.89 -10.16 -5.01
C SER A 566 22.14 -8.67 -5.25
N ASN A 567 23.36 -8.30 -5.63
CA ASN A 567 23.78 -6.95 -6.02
C ASN A 567 24.20 -6.88 -7.49
N ALA A 568 23.62 -7.71 -8.37
CA ALA A 568 23.94 -7.68 -9.79
C ALA A 568 23.75 -6.28 -10.40
N ALA A 569 24.66 -5.87 -11.28
CA ALA A 569 24.60 -4.61 -12.01
C ALA A 569 23.62 -4.72 -13.19
N LEU A 570 22.33 -4.84 -12.86
CA LEU A 570 21.24 -4.93 -13.83
C LEU A 570 20.04 -4.09 -13.39
N ARG A 571 19.18 -3.81 -14.36
CA ARG A 571 17.85 -3.23 -14.14
C ARG A 571 16.82 -4.10 -14.83
N ALA A 572 15.66 -4.26 -14.22
CA ALA A 572 14.57 -5.00 -14.83
C ALA A 572 13.22 -4.30 -14.68
N LEU A 573 12.37 -4.50 -15.70
CA LEU A 573 10.98 -4.07 -15.71
C LEU A 573 10.08 -5.30 -15.78
N LEU A 574 9.25 -5.50 -14.77
CA LEU A 574 8.21 -6.54 -14.73
C LEU A 574 6.95 -6.01 -15.42
N PHE A 575 6.42 -6.78 -16.37
CA PHE A 575 5.15 -6.53 -17.03
C PHE A 575 4.17 -7.68 -16.76
N VAL A 576 2.91 -7.34 -16.45
CA VAL A 576 1.82 -8.29 -16.26
C VAL A 576 0.63 -7.84 -17.10
N ASN A 577 0.24 -8.66 -18.07
CA ASN A 577 -0.83 -8.36 -19.04
C ASN A 577 -0.70 -6.95 -19.65
N GLY A 578 0.54 -6.57 -20.02
CA GLY A 578 0.86 -5.27 -20.62
C GLY A 578 1.11 -4.12 -19.63
N TYR A 579 0.78 -4.28 -18.35
CA TYR A 579 1.07 -3.26 -17.35
C TYR A 579 2.45 -3.44 -16.76
N GLN A 580 3.30 -2.41 -16.82
CA GLN A 580 4.55 -2.40 -16.06
C GLN A 580 4.21 -2.27 -14.57
N TYR A 581 4.66 -3.22 -13.74
CA TYR A 581 4.29 -3.33 -12.32
C TYR A 581 5.49 -3.54 -11.39
N GLY A 582 6.71 -3.39 -11.91
CA GLY A 582 7.91 -3.54 -11.10
C GLY A 582 9.15 -2.97 -11.77
N ARG A 583 9.77 -1.98 -11.12
CA ARG A 583 11.13 -1.53 -11.43
C ARG A 583 12.09 -2.17 -10.43
N PHE A 584 12.93 -3.07 -10.90
CA PHE A 584 13.85 -3.84 -10.07
C PHE A 584 15.30 -3.47 -10.39
N SER A 585 16.04 -2.97 -9.39
CA SER A 585 17.43 -2.56 -9.53
C SER A 585 18.23 -3.03 -8.31
N PRO A 586 18.64 -4.31 -8.26
CA PRO A 586 19.33 -4.93 -7.11
C PRO A 586 20.66 -4.25 -6.75
N TRP A 587 21.27 -3.52 -7.69
CA TRP A 587 22.44 -2.69 -7.43
C TRP A 587 22.18 -1.52 -6.45
N ILE A 588 20.93 -1.02 -6.40
CA ILE A 588 20.56 0.21 -5.68
C ILE A 588 19.55 -0.06 -4.57
N GLY A 589 18.46 -0.75 -4.92
CA GLY A 589 17.26 -0.86 -4.09
C GLY A 589 16.98 -2.28 -3.66
N ASN A 590 16.17 -2.40 -2.61
CA ASN A 590 15.88 -3.67 -1.94
C ASN A 590 14.44 -4.16 -2.17
N GLN A 591 13.66 -3.49 -3.02
CA GLN A 591 12.31 -3.94 -3.34
C GLN A 591 12.39 -5.22 -4.17
N VAL A 592 11.95 -6.33 -3.60
CA VAL A 592 11.93 -7.66 -4.24
C VAL A 592 10.52 -8.22 -4.41
N ASP A 593 9.55 -7.67 -3.70
CA ASP A 593 8.15 -8.07 -3.71
C ASP A 593 7.31 -7.01 -4.45
N PHE A 594 6.49 -7.45 -5.40
CA PHE A 594 5.67 -6.63 -6.29
C PHE A 594 4.23 -7.17 -6.31
N PRO A 595 3.33 -6.70 -5.44
CA PRO A 595 1.93 -7.12 -5.40
C PRO A 595 1.20 -6.66 -6.66
N VAL A 596 0.39 -7.54 -7.25
CA VAL A 596 -0.39 -7.23 -8.46
C VAL A 596 -1.86 -7.56 -8.21
N PRO A 597 -2.78 -6.59 -8.35
CA PRO A 597 -4.18 -6.79 -8.02
C PRO A 597 -4.95 -7.59 -9.09
N PRO A 598 -6.11 -8.18 -8.73
CA PRO A 598 -7.05 -8.70 -9.72
C PRO A 598 -7.52 -7.57 -10.65
N GLY A 599 -7.81 -7.91 -11.90
CA GLY A 599 -8.09 -6.95 -12.97
C GLY A 599 -6.85 -6.63 -13.81
N ILE A 600 -5.67 -6.54 -13.17
CA ILE A 600 -4.39 -6.62 -13.89
C ILE A 600 -4.03 -8.08 -14.11
N LEU A 601 -4.08 -8.89 -13.04
CA LEU A 601 -4.07 -10.34 -13.15
C LEU A 601 -5.47 -10.86 -13.50
N ASN A 602 -5.52 -11.83 -14.41
CA ASN A 602 -6.68 -12.65 -14.70
C ASN A 602 -6.67 -13.83 -13.73
N TYR A 603 -7.56 -13.84 -12.74
CA TYR A 603 -7.58 -14.88 -11.70
C TYR A 603 -8.16 -16.22 -12.17
N ASP A 604 -8.91 -16.20 -13.28
CA ASP A 604 -9.41 -17.39 -13.97
C ASP A 604 -9.10 -17.28 -15.47
N GLY A 605 -7.84 -17.52 -15.83
CA GLY A 605 -7.36 -17.39 -17.20
C GLY A 605 -5.86 -17.18 -17.36
N ASP A 606 -5.45 -16.96 -18.61
CA ASP A 606 -4.06 -16.75 -18.97
C ASP A 606 -3.54 -15.37 -18.56
N ASN A 607 -2.29 -15.35 -18.11
CA ASN A 607 -1.56 -14.13 -17.78
C ASN A 607 -0.25 -14.07 -18.55
N VAL A 608 -0.07 -13.03 -19.37
CA VAL A 608 1.19 -12.74 -20.07
C VAL A 608 2.12 -12.02 -19.10
N ILE A 609 3.29 -12.62 -18.88
CA ILE A 609 4.33 -12.10 -18.00
C ILE A 609 5.53 -11.72 -18.87
N GLY A 610 5.96 -10.47 -18.77
CA GLY A 610 7.14 -9.94 -19.42
C GLY A 610 8.21 -9.51 -18.42
N LEU A 611 9.47 -9.70 -18.76
CA LEU A 611 10.60 -9.17 -17.99
C LEU A 611 11.62 -8.57 -18.96
N SER A 612 11.71 -7.24 -18.99
CA SER A 612 12.82 -6.57 -19.67
C SER A 612 14.03 -6.58 -18.74
N VAL A 613 15.18 -7.12 -19.15
CA VAL A 613 16.41 -7.14 -18.35
C VAL A 613 17.50 -6.38 -19.08
N TRP A 614 17.92 -5.26 -18.50
CA TRP A 614 19.06 -4.48 -18.91
C TRP A 614 20.29 -4.90 -18.10
N ASN A 615 21.17 -5.68 -18.72
CA ASN A 615 22.48 -6.00 -18.17
C ASN A 615 23.43 -4.81 -18.40
N GLN A 616 23.97 -4.23 -17.33
CA GLN A 616 24.82 -3.05 -17.40
C GLN A 616 26.32 -3.37 -17.41
N GLU A 617 26.70 -4.64 -17.49
CA GLU A 617 28.09 -5.12 -17.55
C GLU A 617 28.32 -6.10 -18.71
N GLU A 618 29.57 -6.16 -19.19
CA GLU A 618 30.02 -7.08 -20.24
C GLU A 618 30.90 -8.19 -19.63
N ASP A 619 30.85 -9.39 -20.21
CA ASP A 619 31.63 -10.58 -19.83
C ASP A 619 31.39 -11.12 -18.40
N VAL A 620 30.29 -10.73 -17.75
CA VAL A 620 29.92 -11.23 -16.42
C VAL A 620 29.06 -12.49 -16.54
N LYS A 621 29.47 -13.56 -15.85
CA LYS A 621 28.77 -14.87 -15.86
C LYS A 621 27.96 -15.08 -14.58
N ASN A 622 27.02 -16.02 -14.65
CA ASN A 622 26.16 -16.41 -13.52
C ASN A 622 25.32 -15.24 -12.99
N VAL A 623 24.90 -14.35 -13.90
CA VAL A 623 23.97 -13.26 -13.60
C VAL A 623 22.58 -13.68 -14.03
N GLY A 624 21.57 -13.36 -13.22
CA GLY A 624 20.18 -13.59 -13.60
C GLY A 624 19.18 -13.15 -12.55
N ILE A 625 17.90 -13.31 -12.88
CA ILE A 625 16.76 -12.99 -12.05
C ILE A 625 15.84 -14.21 -11.98
N ASP A 626 15.66 -14.74 -10.79
CA ASP A 626 14.60 -15.70 -10.51
C ASP A 626 13.28 -14.93 -10.35
N VAL A 627 12.32 -15.27 -11.21
CA VAL A 627 10.96 -14.71 -11.20
C VAL A 627 10.02 -15.74 -10.60
N GLY A 628 9.41 -15.39 -9.48
CA GLY A 628 8.38 -16.19 -8.82
C GLY A 628 7.16 -15.35 -8.47
N TRP A 629 6.17 -16.01 -7.89
CA TRP A 629 5.07 -15.35 -7.20
C TRP A 629 4.62 -16.19 -6.01
N LYS A 630 3.90 -15.57 -5.07
CA LYS A 630 3.38 -16.22 -3.87
C LYS A 630 2.03 -15.62 -3.50
N VAL A 631 1.20 -16.42 -2.86
CA VAL A 631 0.03 -15.89 -2.14
C VAL A 631 0.54 -15.26 -0.84
N THR A 632 0.21 -14.00 -0.62
CA THR A 632 0.56 -13.28 0.61
C THR A 632 -0.59 -13.19 1.60
N GLU A 633 -1.82 -13.32 1.12
CA GLU A 633 -3.02 -13.35 1.95
C GLU A 633 -4.18 -13.98 1.15
N ALA A 634 -5.16 -14.57 1.84
CA ALA A 634 -6.37 -15.07 1.21
C ALA A 634 -7.57 -15.01 2.16
N PHE A 635 -8.73 -14.61 1.65
CA PHE A 635 -9.98 -14.55 2.40
C PHE A 635 -11.11 -15.23 1.64
N ALA A 636 -12.00 -15.93 2.35
CA ALA A 636 -13.35 -16.14 1.86
C ALA A 636 -14.05 -14.79 1.91
N SER A 637 -14.43 -14.25 0.76
CA SER A 637 -14.80 -12.84 0.60
C SER A 637 -16.17 -12.68 -0.03
N SER A 638 -16.79 -11.53 0.23
CA SER A 638 -17.95 -11.01 -0.51
C SER A 638 -17.55 -10.13 -1.68
N PHE A 639 -16.26 -9.80 -1.80
CA PHE A 639 -15.70 -9.20 -3.00
C PHE A 639 -15.43 -10.31 -4.01
N GLU A 640 -15.85 -10.10 -5.26
CA GLU A 640 -15.60 -11.02 -6.37
C GLU A 640 -14.42 -10.52 -7.21
N PRO A 641 -13.20 -11.06 -7.03
CA PRO A 641 -12.03 -10.64 -7.80
C PRO A 641 -11.96 -11.27 -9.20
N ILE A 642 -12.85 -12.21 -9.50
CA ILE A 642 -12.96 -12.83 -10.83
C ILE A 642 -14.03 -12.06 -11.60
N PHE A 643 -13.59 -11.22 -12.54
CA PHE A 643 -14.46 -10.43 -13.41
C PHE A 643 -13.82 -10.25 -14.78
N ASP A 644 -14.62 -9.89 -15.79
CA ASP A 644 -14.10 -9.57 -17.12
C ASP A 644 -13.30 -8.26 -17.06
N ALA A 645 -11.97 -8.40 -17.17
CA ALA A 645 -11.01 -7.29 -17.18
C ALA A 645 -10.42 -7.04 -18.58
N ALA A 646 -10.94 -7.66 -19.64
CA ALA A 646 -10.36 -7.53 -20.98
C ALA A 646 -10.31 -6.08 -21.48
N TYR A 647 -11.27 -5.25 -21.08
CA TYR A 647 -11.29 -3.82 -21.42
C TYR A 647 -10.16 -3.00 -20.77
N LEU A 648 -9.55 -3.50 -19.68
CA LEU A 648 -8.35 -2.93 -19.06
C LEU A 648 -7.07 -3.40 -19.76
N GLN A 649 -7.14 -4.50 -20.52
CA GLN A 649 -5.96 -5.17 -21.06
C GLN A 649 -5.98 -5.19 -22.60
N PRO A 650 -5.97 -4.04 -23.29
CA PRO A 650 -5.94 -4.05 -24.75
C PRO A 650 -4.72 -4.82 -25.23
N GLY A 651 -4.96 -5.64 -26.26
CA GLY A 651 -3.95 -6.51 -26.86
C GLY A 651 -3.03 -5.78 -27.83
N TRP A 652 -2.06 -6.53 -28.34
CA TRP A 652 -1.10 -6.07 -29.33
C TRP A 652 -1.74 -5.73 -30.68
N SER A 653 -1.13 -4.80 -31.42
CA SER A 653 -1.52 -4.44 -32.79
C SER A 653 -0.30 -4.31 -33.72
N GLU A 654 -0.48 -4.66 -35.00
CA GLU A 654 0.56 -4.59 -36.04
C GLU A 654 1.05 -3.15 -36.30
N GLU A 655 0.26 -2.13 -35.95
CA GLU A 655 0.67 -0.72 -36.07
C GLU A 655 1.98 -0.42 -35.34
N ARG A 656 2.29 -1.18 -34.28
CA ARG A 656 3.53 -1.00 -33.51
C ARG A 656 4.80 -1.35 -34.31
N LEU A 657 4.70 -2.14 -35.38
CA LEU A 657 5.84 -2.55 -36.20
C LEU A 657 6.54 -1.38 -36.89
N GLN A 658 5.89 -0.23 -37.03
CA GLN A 658 6.52 0.98 -37.58
C GLN A 658 7.60 1.59 -36.66
N TYR A 659 7.66 1.17 -35.39
CA TYR A 659 8.65 1.62 -34.40
C TYR A 659 9.81 0.63 -34.19
N ALA A 660 9.93 -0.34 -35.12
CA ALA A 660 11.06 -1.24 -35.22
C ALA A 660 12.32 -0.49 -35.66
#